data_AF-A0A7L2TM37-F1
#
_entry.id   AF-A0A7L2TM37-F1
#
_cell.length_a   1.000
_cell.length_b   1.000
_cell.length_c   1.000
_cell.angle_alpha   90.00
_cell.angle_beta   90.00
_cell.angle_gamma   90.00
#
_symmetry.space_group_name_H-M   'P 1'
#
loop_
_entity.id
_entity.type
_entity.pdbx_description
1 polymer ?
#
loop_
_entity_poly.entity_id
_entity_poly.type
_entity_poly.pdbx_seq_one_letter_code
_entity_poly.pdbx_strand_id
1 'polypeptide(L)'
;QYEKARENRRAKVNASYKYIFEVLGARVGLDLPTVEEMMLDVPSLDAFDSFFAKGGRKSLKIFYQEGDPRGVECGRVIPAVEKGSKILQFYVEKTPDKIAGLCLFFIRYKNDTSINEKTIHEEVSFGVLDATDGLLPGVKDIIEKVFLPAILATSNWGTLGQSKEDMKDKQNFVETINRYISFLGGAAASIEGTVELKKIDYIDFSELQTFDKITAAADNYDLVHQLEEVLMIWYRQIEHVLIESKQLRREAKDSGPLTELENWKYTSAKLNFIIEQIKGQNCKAVINVLKVAHSKILKIWQELDGRITDAANESKDNVKYLSTLEKVCRPLHTTDIVSMTQGIPNLIKAVQMIHRVSKYYNTSERITSLLIKVTNQMVTTCKAYITDAGLNRVWDQETSIVIGKINECICLLKEYQKCFREAKQETLENLGEKAFEVSEMYIFGKSEAFCRRLEKIMEMIAVEQNFNALTLCAIEGIDLMAVKFKNIYHIFQKKPYDTLDPQVAEFDVDFVKFMSEVERLETQLQNFMRTCFRKILSSQNSLQLLQRFQSLNMPCLQEETARTVGCILQHYVAELEATKKLYQTQKDDPPLARNMPPIAGKILWVRQLFRRVNEPISYFHKHSDILASPEGKAVVQSYNKLAYVLVEFEVVYHNAWMKEISQLQYPLQSTIFVRHPKTKKLLVNFDPQILEVVRETKCMIKLGLEVPEQAVKIAVIESKLKSNKLQLE
;
A
#
# COMPACT_ATOMS: atom_id res chain seq x y z
N GLN A 1 -26.46 39.02 -56.05
CA GLN A 1 -25.07 39.01 -55.51
C GLN A 1 -24.84 37.82 -54.56
N TYR A 2 -25.70 37.61 -53.57
CA TYR A 2 -25.57 36.51 -52.61
C TYR A 2 -25.76 35.10 -53.22
N GLU A 3 -26.63 34.93 -54.22
CA GLU A 3 -26.75 33.66 -54.99
C GLU A 3 -25.45 33.31 -55.71
N LYS A 4 -24.84 34.26 -56.43
CA LYS A 4 -23.54 34.10 -57.09
C LYS A 4 -22.42 33.77 -56.10
N ALA A 5 -22.47 34.34 -54.89
CA ALA A 5 -21.53 34.00 -53.82
C ALA A 5 -21.71 32.56 -53.31
N ARG A 6 -22.96 32.07 -53.23
CA ARG A 6 -23.28 30.67 -52.91
C ARG A 6 -22.78 29.71 -53.98
N GLU A 7 -22.97 30.03 -55.26
CA GLU A 7 -22.45 29.22 -56.38
C GLU A 7 -20.92 29.15 -56.36
N ASN A 8 -20.23 30.26 -56.06
CA ASN A 8 -18.78 30.26 -55.88
C ASN A 8 -18.33 29.36 -54.72
N ARG A 9 -19.07 29.34 -53.59
CA ARG A 9 -18.79 28.41 -52.48
C ARG A 9 -19.00 26.95 -52.92
N ARG A 10 -20.06 26.67 -53.69
CA ARG A 10 -20.33 25.32 -54.24
C ARG A 10 -19.21 24.85 -55.18
N ALA A 11 -18.66 25.74 -56.00
CA ALA A 11 -17.53 25.42 -56.87
C ALA A 11 -16.22 25.13 -56.11
N LYS A 12 -16.06 25.66 -54.88
CA LYS A 12 -14.89 25.41 -54.02
C LYS A 12 -14.94 24.07 -53.27
N VAL A 13 -16.10 23.43 -53.15
CA VAL A 13 -16.25 22.16 -52.41
C VAL A 13 -15.54 21.04 -53.18
N ASN A 14 -14.34 20.68 -52.73
CA ASN A 14 -13.55 19.58 -53.28
C ASN A 14 -13.73 18.29 -52.44
N ALA A 15 -13.06 17.21 -52.84
CA ALA A 15 -13.18 15.91 -52.15
C ALA A 15 -12.75 15.96 -50.66
N SER A 16 -11.76 16.78 -50.30
CA SER A 16 -11.35 16.98 -48.90
C SER A 16 -12.44 17.64 -48.05
N TYR A 17 -13.24 18.54 -48.64
CA TYR A 17 -14.38 19.16 -47.96
C TYR A 17 -15.50 18.14 -47.73
N LYS A 18 -15.79 17.34 -48.77
CA LYS A 18 -16.80 16.28 -48.69
C LYS A 18 -16.49 15.25 -47.62
N TYR A 19 -15.21 14.86 -47.47
CA TYR A 19 -14.78 14.00 -46.37
C TYR A 19 -15.15 14.57 -45.00
N ILE A 20 -14.88 15.87 -44.76
CA ILE A 20 -15.29 16.52 -43.51
C ILE A 20 -16.82 16.53 -43.37
N PHE A 21 -17.56 16.81 -44.44
CA PHE A 21 -19.03 16.81 -44.41
C PHE A 21 -19.64 15.44 -44.12
N GLU A 22 -19.05 14.36 -44.64
CA GLU A 22 -19.45 12.99 -44.32
C GLU A 22 -19.25 12.67 -42.84
N VAL A 23 -18.11 13.06 -42.26
CA VAL A 23 -17.84 12.90 -40.82
C VAL A 23 -18.84 13.70 -39.97
N LEU A 24 -19.17 14.93 -40.38
CA LEU A 24 -20.16 15.76 -39.70
C LEU A 24 -21.57 15.15 -39.79
N GLY A 25 -21.97 14.69 -40.97
CA GLY A 25 -23.27 14.03 -41.20
C GLY A 25 -23.42 12.76 -40.38
N ALA A 26 -22.39 11.91 -40.36
CA ALA A 26 -22.36 10.70 -39.55
C ALA A 26 -22.50 10.99 -38.05
N ARG A 27 -21.92 12.09 -37.55
CA ARG A 27 -21.99 12.43 -36.13
C ARG A 27 -23.33 13.08 -35.73
N VAL A 28 -23.89 13.92 -36.59
CA VAL A 28 -25.12 14.68 -36.32
C VAL A 28 -26.38 13.91 -36.73
N GLY A 29 -26.24 12.84 -37.52
CA GLY A 29 -27.37 12.04 -38.03
C GLY A 29 -28.03 12.65 -39.26
N LEU A 30 -27.28 13.41 -40.06
CA LEU A 30 -27.76 14.07 -41.28
C LEU A 30 -27.11 13.41 -42.52
N ASP A 31 -27.84 13.36 -43.62
CA ASP A 31 -27.32 12.90 -44.91
C ASP A 31 -26.40 13.96 -45.55
N LEU A 32 -25.43 13.49 -46.35
CA LEU A 32 -24.41 14.34 -46.97
C LEU A 32 -25.01 15.52 -47.77
N PRO A 33 -26.08 15.36 -48.58
CA PRO A 33 -26.71 16.47 -49.28
C PRO A 33 -27.23 17.57 -48.36
N THR A 34 -27.83 17.20 -47.21
CA THR A 34 -28.32 18.15 -46.22
C THR A 34 -27.18 18.91 -45.56
N VAL A 35 -26.09 18.22 -45.20
CA VAL A 35 -24.90 18.86 -44.62
C VAL A 35 -24.25 19.82 -45.63
N GLU A 36 -24.12 19.41 -46.89
CA GLU A 36 -23.60 20.27 -47.97
C GLU A 36 -24.43 21.55 -48.10
N GLU A 37 -25.76 21.45 -48.14
CA GLU A 37 -26.64 22.62 -48.26
C GLU A 37 -26.54 23.56 -47.04
N MET A 38 -26.43 23.01 -45.83
CA MET A 38 -26.25 23.80 -44.60
C MET A 38 -24.85 24.43 -44.49
N MET A 39 -23.82 23.79 -45.04
CA MET A 39 -22.46 24.34 -45.09
C MET A 39 -22.34 25.46 -46.13
N LEU A 40 -23.06 25.34 -47.25
CA LEU A 40 -23.14 26.39 -48.26
C LEU A 40 -23.90 27.64 -47.77
N ASP A 41 -24.71 27.51 -46.72
CA ASP A 41 -25.34 28.65 -46.02
C ASP A 41 -24.33 29.46 -45.18
N VAL A 42 -23.12 28.96 -44.94
CA VAL A 42 -22.09 29.63 -44.12
C VAL A 42 -21.48 30.82 -44.89
N PRO A 43 -21.25 31.98 -44.24
CA PRO A 43 -20.76 33.17 -44.91
C PRO A 43 -19.45 32.97 -45.67
N SER A 44 -18.49 32.23 -45.11
CA SER A 44 -17.19 31.93 -45.71
C SER A 44 -16.74 30.51 -45.39
N LEU A 45 -16.02 29.90 -46.34
CA LEU A 45 -15.34 28.61 -46.20
C LEU A 45 -13.80 28.76 -46.17
N ASP A 46 -13.28 29.98 -46.02
CA ASP A 46 -11.83 30.25 -46.04
C ASP A 46 -11.08 29.54 -44.90
N ALA A 47 -11.79 29.20 -43.82
CA ALA A 47 -11.27 28.39 -42.72
C ALA A 47 -10.87 26.98 -43.18
N PHE A 48 -11.62 26.38 -44.10
CA PHE A 48 -11.28 25.08 -44.69
C PHE A 48 -10.07 25.21 -45.62
N ASP A 49 -10.04 26.24 -46.48
CA ASP A 49 -8.92 26.53 -47.38
C ASP A 49 -7.61 26.69 -46.55
N SER A 50 -7.69 27.42 -45.44
CA SER A 50 -6.56 27.63 -44.53
C SER A 50 -6.19 26.39 -43.72
N PHE A 51 -7.12 25.48 -43.42
CA PHE A 51 -6.83 24.24 -42.70
C PHE A 51 -6.10 23.21 -43.57
N PHE A 52 -6.47 23.11 -44.85
CA PHE A 52 -5.85 22.17 -45.78
C PHE A 52 -4.50 22.66 -46.35
N ALA A 53 -4.23 23.96 -46.30
CA ALA A 53 -3.00 24.56 -46.81
C ALA A 53 -1.74 24.21 -45.99
N LYS A 54 -0.59 24.12 -46.67
CA LYS A 54 0.73 23.99 -46.03
C LYS A 54 1.06 25.26 -45.23
N GLY A 55 1.50 25.10 -43.98
CA GLY A 55 1.71 26.23 -43.06
C GLY A 55 0.43 26.92 -42.58
N GLY A 56 -0.73 26.33 -42.89
CA GLY A 56 -2.05 26.83 -42.54
C GLY A 56 -2.44 26.61 -41.08
N ARG A 57 -3.75 26.63 -40.81
CA ARG A 57 -4.29 26.48 -39.45
C ARG A 57 -4.19 25.05 -38.96
N LYS A 58 -3.90 24.88 -37.67
CA LYS A 58 -3.84 23.57 -37.00
C LYS A 58 -5.20 23.01 -36.59
N SER A 59 -6.22 23.86 -36.51
CA SER A 59 -7.54 23.45 -36.04
C SER A 59 -8.65 24.08 -36.88
N LEU A 60 -9.63 23.27 -37.26
CA LEU A 60 -10.90 23.71 -37.83
C LEU A 60 -12.01 23.41 -36.81
N LYS A 61 -12.85 24.42 -36.50
CA LYS A 61 -13.93 24.31 -35.50
C LYS A 61 -15.27 24.63 -36.13
N ILE A 62 -16.24 23.76 -35.93
CA ILE A 62 -17.58 23.83 -36.49
C ILE A 62 -18.59 23.61 -35.36
N PHE A 63 -19.49 24.55 -35.15
CA PHE A 63 -20.52 24.46 -34.12
C PHE A 63 -21.85 24.06 -34.75
N TYR A 64 -22.54 23.11 -34.15
CA TYR A 64 -23.88 22.69 -34.53
C TYR A 64 -24.82 22.97 -33.36
N GLN A 65 -25.63 24.03 -33.48
CA GLN A 65 -26.53 24.48 -32.42
C GLN A 65 -27.73 25.24 -32.98
N GLU A 66 -28.75 25.44 -32.14
CA GLU A 66 -29.92 26.25 -32.46
C GLU A 66 -29.55 27.73 -32.58
N GLY A 67 -30.03 28.38 -33.64
CA GLY A 67 -29.88 29.82 -33.83
C GLY A 67 -30.95 30.40 -34.74
N ASP A 68 -30.90 31.71 -34.91
CA ASP A 68 -31.86 32.42 -35.75
C ASP A 68 -31.71 32.02 -37.22
N PRO A 69 -32.81 31.96 -37.98
CA PRO A 69 -32.78 31.66 -39.41
C PRO A 69 -31.89 32.66 -40.15
N ARG A 70 -31.00 32.16 -41.01
CA ARG A 70 -30.12 33.05 -41.80
C ARG A 70 -30.94 33.87 -42.79
N GLY A 71 -30.64 35.17 -42.84
CA GLY A 71 -31.23 36.09 -43.81
C GLY A 71 -30.74 35.84 -45.24
N VAL A 72 -31.11 36.77 -46.14
CA VAL A 72 -30.83 36.72 -47.60
C VAL A 72 -29.33 36.59 -47.93
N GLU A 73 -28.46 36.88 -46.97
CA GLU A 73 -27.00 36.75 -47.07
C GLU A 73 -26.49 35.32 -47.32
N CYS A 74 -27.28 34.28 -46.99
CA CYS A 74 -26.92 32.88 -47.26
C CYS A 74 -27.11 32.46 -48.74
N GLY A 75 -27.74 33.33 -49.56
CA GLY A 75 -27.92 33.09 -50.99
C GLY A 75 -29.08 32.16 -51.36
N ARG A 76 -30.00 31.86 -50.42
CA ARG A 76 -31.30 31.21 -50.66
C ARG A 76 -32.37 31.79 -49.74
N VAL A 77 -33.64 31.72 -50.15
CA VAL A 77 -34.79 32.05 -49.28
C VAL A 77 -35.25 30.77 -48.59
N ILE A 78 -35.15 30.70 -47.27
CA ILE A 78 -35.67 29.58 -46.47
C ILE A 78 -37.19 29.82 -46.30
N PRO A 79 -38.08 28.97 -46.84
CA PRO A 79 -39.52 29.21 -46.81
C PRO A 79 -40.09 29.09 -45.39
N ALA A 80 -40.93 30.06 -45.01
CA ALA A 80 -41.81 30.11 -43.84
C ALA A 80 -41.20 29.64 -42.50
N VAL A 81 -40.39 30.50 -41.89
CA VAL A 81 -40.02 30.36 -40.48
C VAL A 81 -40.69 31.51 -39.74
N GLU A 82 -41.59 31.21 -38.78
CA GLU A 82 -42.25 32.22 -37.95
C GLU A 82 -41.20 33.11 -37.28
N LYS A 83 -41.40 34.44 -37.25
CA LYS A 83 -40.47 35.37 -36.59
C LYS A 83 -40.20 34.88 -35.15
N GLY A 84 -38.96 34.44 -34.88
CA GLY A 84 -38.54 33.94 -33.57
C GLY A 84 -38.40 32.42 -33.44
N SER A 85 -38.64 31.63 -34.49
CA SER A 85 -38.37 30.18 -34.44
C SER A 85 -36.89 29.88 -34.70
N LYS A 86 -36.28 29.11 -33.79
CA LYS A 86 -34.87 28.71 -33.85
C LYS A 86 -34.70 27.45 -34.69
N ILE A 87 -33.66 27.40 -35.50
CA ILE A 87 -33.33 26.24 -36.33
C ILE A 87 -31.88 25.79 -36.07
N LEU A 88 -31.63 24.49 -36.17
CA LEU A 88 -30.29 23.92 -36.05
C LEU A 88 -29.45 24.32 -37.27
N GLN A 89 -28.26 24.87 -37.03
CA GLN A 89 -27.36 25.33 -38.09
C GLN A 89 -25.89 25.08 -37.76
N PHE A 90 -25.06 25.01 -38.80
CA PHE A 90 -23.61 24.95 -38.69
C PHE A 90 -22.96 26.32 -38.71
N TYR A 91 -22.17 26.65 -37.71
CA TYR A 91 -21.31 27.84 -37.66
C TYR A 91 -19.85 27.43 -37.79
N VAL A 92 -19.11 28.06 -38.70
CA VAL A 92 -17.68 27.79 -38.90
C VAL A 92 -16.87 28.90 -38.24
N GLU A 93 -15.99 28.52 -37.32
CA GLU A 93 -15.03 29.34 -36.57
C GLU A 93 -15.52 30.54 -35.74
N LYS A 94 -16.56 31.27 -36.15
CA LYS A 94 -17.16 32.31 -35.31
C LYS A 94 -17.73 31.62 -34.07
N THR A 95 -17.05 31.78 -32.94
CA THR A 95 -17.56 31.37 -31.65
C THR A 95 -18.85 32.15 -31.40
N PRO A 96 -20.01 31.48 -31.33
CA PRO A 96 -21.22 32.15 -30.91
C PRO A 96 -21.04 32.66 -29.47
N ASP A 97 -21.69 33.77 -29.11
CA ASP A 97 -21.59 34.37 -27.77
C ASP A 97 -22.00 33.39 -26.65
N LYS A 98 -22.81 32.38 -27.01
CA LYS A 98 -23.12 31.19 -26.20
C LYS A 98 -23.00 29.93 -27.04
N ILE A 99 -22.26 28.95 -26.54
CA ILE A 99 -22.16 27.60 -27.10
C ILE A 99 -23.17 26.73 -26.35
N ALA A 100 -24.19 26.24 -27.06
CA ALA A 100 -25.31 25.48 -26.47
C ALA A 100 -25.62 24.20 -27.26
N GLY A 101 -24.64 23.68 -27.99
CA GLY A 101 -24.78 22.47 -28.80
C GLY A 101 -23.45 21.78 -29.02
N LEU A 102 -23.26 21.14 -30.18
CA LEU A 102 -22.06 20.36 -30.47
C LEU A 102 -20.95 21.24 -31.06
N CYS A 103 -19.75 21.16 -30.50
CA CYS A 103 -18.53 21.70 -31.09
C CYS A 103 -17.74 20.55 -31.73
N LEU A 104 -17.73 20.52 -33.05
CA LEU A 104 -17.09 19.53 -33.90
C LEU A 104 -15.75 20.13 -34.36
N PHE A 105 -14.64 19.53 -33.94
CA PHE A 105 -13.31 20.08 -34.22
C PHE A 105 -12.40 19.06 -34.90
N PHE A 106 -11.59 19.56 -35.82
CA PHE A 106 -10.57 18.80 -36.54
C PHE A 106 -9.21 19.40 -36.21
N ILE A 107 -8.28 18.57 -35.74
CA ILE A 107 -6.94 18.98 -35.35
C ILE A 107 -5.92 18.28 -36.21
N ARG A 108 -4.92 19.03 -36.67
CA ARG A 108 -3.80 18.56 -37.44
C ARG A 108 -2.53 18.51 -36.59
N TYR A 109 -1.81 17.39 -36.66
CA TYR A 109 -0.59 17.19 -35.85
C TYR A 109 0.67 17.88 -36.41
N LYS A 110 0.79 17.98 -37.74
CA LYS A 110 1.95 18.57 -38.45
C LYS A 110 1.46 19.55 -39.50
N ASN A 111 2.14 20.68 -39.67
CA ASN A 111 1.73 21.73 -40.64
C ASN A 111 2.60 21.77 -41.91
N ASP A 112 3.53 20.82 -42.07
CA ASP A 112 4.61 20.92 -43.05
C ASP A 112 4.21 20.47 -44.46
N THR A 113 3.09 19.74 -44.58
CA THR A 113 2.49 19.26 -45.83
C THR A 113 1.15 19.94 -46.10
N SER A 114 0.56 19.76 -47.28
CA SER A 114 -0.87 20.08 -47.50
C SER A 114 -1.70 18.82 -47.27
N ILE A 115 -2.95 18.99 -46.83
CA ILE A 115 -3.85 17.86 -46.57
C ILE A 115 -4.72 17.63 -47.80
N ASN A 116 -4.68 16.40 -48.32
CA ASN A 116 -5.47 15.98 -49.45
C ASN A 116 -6.41 14.85 -49.01
N GLU A 117 -7.40 14.50 -49.83
CA GLU A 117 -8.36 13.41 -49.57
C GLU A 117 -7.70 12.09 -49.12
N LYS A 118 -6.52 11.77 -49.66
CA LYS A 118 -5.78 10.56 -49.30
C LYS A 118 -5.02 10.65 -47.98
N THR A 119 -4.68 11.85 -47.50
CA THR A 119 -3.86 12.03 -46.28
C THR A 119 -4.67 12.53 -45.09
N ILE A 120 -5.91 12.97 -45.33
CA ILE A 120 -6.78 13.55 -44.29
C ILE A 120 -7.05 12.59 -43.14
N HIS A 121 -7.24 11.30 -43.41
CA HIS A 121 -7.56 10.30 -42.38
C HIS A 121 -6.36 9.93 -41.49
N GLU A 122 -5.13 10.18 -41.95
CA GLU A 122 -3.89 9.90 -41.19
C GLU A 122 -3.41 11.15 -40.42
N GLU A 123 -3.56 12.34 -41.02
CA GLU A 123 -2.99 13.58 -40.47
C GLU A 123 -3.97 14.39 -39.60
N VAL A 124 -5.27 14.12 -39.70
CA VAL A 124 -6.32 14.88 -39.01
C VAL A 124 -7.05 14.01 -38.00
N SER A 125 -7.14 14.51 -36.77
CA SER A 125 -7.98 13.94 -35.73
C SER A 125 -9.26 14.72 -35.54
N PHE A 126 -10.36 13.99 -35.47
CA PHE A 126 -11.69 14.51 -35.23
C PHE A 126 -12.07 14.33 -33.76
N GLY A 127 -12.61 15.38 -33.15
CA GLY A 127 -13.15 15.35 -31.80
C GLY A 127 -14.49 16.08 -31.72
N VAL A 128 -15.27 15.67 -30.73
CA VAL A 128 -16.58 16.25 -30.44
C VAL A 128 -16.58 16.73 -29.00
N LEU A 129 -16.88 18.01 -28.80
CA LEU A 129 -17.14 18.60 -27.51
C LEU A 129 -18.65 18.87 -27.45
N ASP A 130 -19.35 18.10 -26.61
CA ASP A 130 -20.77 18.31 -26.36
C ASP A 130 -20.95 19.36 -25.28
N ALA A 131 -21.51 20.52 -25.63
CA ALA A 131 -21.78 21.62 -24.71
C ALA A 131 -23.28 21.87 -24.55
N THR A 132 -24.12 20.85 -24.80
CA THR A 132 -25.58 20.94 -24.64
C THR A 132 -25.97 21.33 -23.21
N ASP A 133 -25.32 20.70 -22.22
CA ASP A 133 -25.49 21.03 -20.80
C ASP A 133 -24.56 22.16 -20.32
N GLY A 134 -23.80 22.76 -21.22
CA GLY A 134 -22.83 23.83 -20.96
C GLY A 134 -21.39 23.46 -21.27
N LEU A 135 -20.55 24.48 -21.43
CA LEU A 135 -19.15 24.30 -21.85
C LEU A 135 -18.30 23.55 -20.82
N LEU A 136 -18.51 23.81 -19.52
CA LEU A 136 -17.73 23.19 -18.45
C LEU A 136 -18.03 21.70 -18.27
N PRO A 137 -19.30 21.24 -18.21
CA PRO A 137 -19.65 19.83 -18.29
C PRO A 137 -19.04 19.14 -19.51
N GLY A 138 -19.12 19.76 -20.69
CA GLY A 138 -18.54 19.22 -21.92
C GLY A 138 -17.03 19.01 -21.85
N VAL A 139 -16.31 20.00 -21.33
CA VAL A 139 -14.84 19.92 -21.16
C VAL A 139 -14.46 18.90 -20.09
N LYS A 140 -15.25 18.78 -19.01
CA LYS A 140 -15.04 17.73 -18.02
C LYS A 140 -15.20 16.35 -18.65
N ASP A 141 -16.29 16.14 -19.39
CA ASP A 141 -16.62 14.86 -20.01
C ASP A 141 -15.58 14.40 -21.04
N ILE A 142 -15.06 15.31 -21.87
CA ILE A 142 -14.02 14.94 -22.85
C ILE A 142 -12.72 14.54 -22.16
N ILE A 143 -12.34 15.21 -21.06
CA ILE A 143 -11.15 14.87 -20.30
C ILE A 143 -11.34 13.55 -19.55
N GLU A 144 -12.49 13.36 -18.90
CA GLU A 144 -12.80 12.20 -18.07
C GLU A 144 -13.05 10.92 -18.90
N LYS A 145 -13.79 11.01 -20.01
CA LYS A 145 -14.23 9.84 -20.79
C LYS A 145 -13.30 9.49 -21.96
N VAL A 146 -12.54 10.46 -22.49
CA VAL A 146 -11.68 10.25 -23.66
C VAL A 146 -10.20 10.31 -23.28
N PHE A 147 -9.74 11.45 -22.75
CA PHE A 147 -8.31 11.66 -22.54
C PHE A 147 -7.75 10.87 -21.36
N LEU A 148 -8.45 10.79 -20.23
CA LEU A 148 -7.98 10.06 -19.05
C LEU A 148 -7.79 8.56 -19.35
N PRO A 149 -8.75 7.83 -19.95
CA PRO A 149 -8.53 6.44 -20.36
C PRO A 149 -7.38 6.27 -21.34
N ALA A 150 -7.23 7.19 -22.31
CA ALA A 150 -6.13 7.14 -23.27
C ALA A 150 -4.75 7.30 -22.60
N ILE A 151 -4.65 8.22 -21.63
CA ILE A 151 -3.43 8.45 -20.83
C ILE A 151 -3.12 7.21 -19.98
N LEU A 152 -4.12 6.61 -19.35
CA LEU A 152 -3.96 5.39 -18.54
C LEU A 152 -3.54 4.18 -19.38
N ALA A 153 -4.10 4.03 -20.58
CA ALA A 153 -3.77 2.96 -21.53
C ALA A 153 -2.38 3.14 -22.19
N THR A 154 -1.80 4.34 -22.12
CA THR A 154 -0.48 4.62 -22.70
C THR A 154 0.59 3.91 -21.88
N SER A 155 1.19 2.87 -22.47
CA SER A 155 2.26 2.07 -21.88
C SER A 155 3.64 2.72 -22.02
N ASN A 156 3.88 3.47 -23.10
CA ASN A 156 5.16 4.11 -23.38
C ASN A 156 5.12 5.62 -23.10
N TRP A 157 5.63 6.02 -21.93
CA TRP A 157 5.80 7.42 -21.53
C TRP A 157 7.18 7.99 -21.92
N GLY A 158 7.88 7.34 -22.85
CA GLY A 158 9.23 7.72 -23.26
C GLY A 158 10.26 7.45 -22.15
N THR A 159 10.96 8.48 -21.70
CA THR A 159 11.97 8.39 -20.64
C THR A 159 11.39 8.15 -19.24
N LEU A 160 10.09 8.40 -19.03
CA LEU A 160 9.40 8.31 -17.74
C LEU A 160 8.80 6.91 -17.48
N GLY A 161 9.61 5.86 -17.55
CA GLY A 161 9.14 4.49 -17.31
C GLY A 161 10.22 3.47 -16.98
N GLN A 162 11.44 3.94 -16.67
CA GLN A 162 12.60 3.08 -16.45
C GLN A 162 12.96 2.94 -14.97
N SER A 163 12.50 3.87 -14.12
CA SER A 163 12.76 3.90 -12.68
C SER A 163 11.48 3.83 -11.82
N LYS A 164 11.63 3.50 -10.53
CA LYS A 164 10.53 3.56 -9.54
C LYS A 164 10.06 5.00 -9.28
N GLU A 165 10.92 6.00 -9.46
CA GLU A 165 10.57 7.42 -9.33
C GLU A 165 9.69 7.89 -10.49
N ASP A 166 9.95 7.41 -11.71
CA ASP A 166 9.14 7.74 -12.89
C ASP A 166 7.69 7.27 -12.76
N MET A 167 7.48 6.13 -12.10
CA MET A 167 6.14 5.60 -11.80
C MET A 167 5.39 6.49 -10.79
N LYS A 168 6.09 7.11 -9.83
CA LYS A 168 5.52 8.08 -8.88
C LYS A 168 5.12 9.36 -9.60
N ASP A 169 5.93 9.84 -10.55
CA ASP A 169 5.61 11.03 -11.34
C ASP A 169 4.42 10.81 -12.29
N LYS A 170 4.31 9.62 -12.89
CA LYS A 170 3.11 9.23 -13.66
C LYS A 170 1.86 9.24 -12.79
N GLN A 171 1.93 8.69 -11.58
CA GLN A 171 0.82 8.71 -10.63
C GLN A 171 0.44 10.15 -10.24
N ASN A 172 1.41 11.00 -9.90
CA ASN A 172 1.19 12.41 -9.57
C ASN A 172 0.50 13.19 -10.71
N PHE A 173 0.86 12.92 -11.96
CA PHE A 173 0.24 13.54 -13.12
C PHE A 173 -1.22 13.11 -13.29
N VAL A 174 -1.50 11.81 -13.15
CA VAL A 174 -2.88 11.27 -13.20
C VAL A 174 -3.74 11.85 -12.07
N GLU A 175 -3.21 11.90 -10.85
CA GLU A 175 -3.89 12.54 -9.70
C GLU A 175 -4.18 14.02 -9.97
N THR A 176 -3.25 14.73 -10.63
CA THR A 176 -3.45 16.13 -11.00
C THR A 176 -4.59 16.30 -12.02
N ILE A 177 -4.69 15.40 -13.00
CA ILE A 177 -5.81 15.39 -13.95
C ILE A 177 -7.13 15.10 -13.23
N ASN A 178 -7.17 14.09 -12.35
CA ASN A 178 -8.36 13.76 -11.58
C ASN A 178 -8.83 14.92 -10.71
N ARG A 179 -7.90 15.62 -10.05
CA ARG A 179 -8.22 16.84 -9.29
C ARG A 179 -8.79 17.94 -10.19
N TYR A 180 -8.26 18.11 -11.40
CA TYR A 180 -8.79 19.08 -12.35
C TYR A 180 -10.21 18.72 -12.83
N ILE A 181 -10.49 17.44 -13.08
CA ILE A 181 -11.83 16.93 -13.39
C ILE A 181 -12.80 17.23 -12.24
N SER A 182 -12.40 16.96 -11.00
CA SER A 182 -13.21 17.29 -9.80
C SER A 182 -13.45 18.78 -9.68
N PHE A 183 -12.43 19.62 -9.92
CA PHE A 183 -12.57 21.07 -9.93
C PHE A 183 -13.56 21.55 -11.01
N LEU A 184 -13.47 21.02 -12.23
CA LEU A 184 -14.41 21.34 -13.31
C LEU A 184 -15.84 20.90 -12.97
N GLY A 185 -16.00 19.73 -12.36
CA GLY A 185 -17.29 19.24 -11.86
C GLY A 185 -17.87 20.16 -10.79
N GLY A 186 -17.05 20.59 -9.82
CA GLY A 186 -17.45 21.55 -8.79
C GLY A 186 -17.80 22.93 -9.36
N ALA A 187 -17.04 23.41 -10.36
CA ALA A 187 -17.32 24.67 -11.04
C ALA A 187 -18.60 24.62 -11.88
N ALA A 188 -18.85 23.52 -12.60
CA ALA A 188 -20.08 23.29 -13.35
C ALA A 188 -21.29 23.25 -12.42
N ALA A 189 -21.21 22.46 -11.34
CA ALA A 189 -22.24 22.43 -10.31
C ALA A 189 -22.46 23.81 -9.69
N SER A 190 -21.39 24.60 -9.48
CA SER A 190 -21.48 25.99 -9.01
C SER A 190 -22.27 26.92 -9.92
N ILE A 191 -22.26 26.65 -11.21
CA ILE A 191 -22.99 27.46 -12.19
C ILE A 191 -24.42 26.94 -12.34
N GLU A 192 -24.65 25.63 -12.41
CA GLU A 192 -26.00 25.04 -12.41
C GLU A 192 -26.79 25.36 -11.13
N GLY A 193 -26.10 25.44 -9.99
CA GLY A 193 -26.67 25.82 -8.71
C GLY A 193 -26.91 27.33 -8.53
N THR A 194 -26.57 28.16 -9.53
CA THR A 194 -26.94 29.58 -9.51
C THR A 194 -28.45 29.71 -9.59
N VAL A 195 -29.04 30.24 -8.53
CA VAL A 195 -30.48 30.50 -8.49
C VAL A 195 -30.70 31.83 -9.20
N GLU A 196 -31.13 31.79 -10.46
CA GLU A 196 -31.71 32.97 -11.09
C GLU A 196 -33.06 33.27 -10.42
N LEU A 197 -33.21 34.49 -9.87
CA LEU A 197 -34.52 34.99 -9.45
C LEU A 197 -35.52 34.85 -10.60
N LYS A 198 -36.73 34.38 -10.28
CA LYS A 198 -37.77 34.11 -11.29
C LYS A 198 -37.97 35.34 -12.19
N LYS A 199 -37.78 35.15 -13.51
CA LYS A 199 -38.09 36.16 -14.53
C LYS A 199 -39.61 36.35 -14.58
N ILE A 200 -40.03 37.61 -14.57
CA ILE A 200 -41.43 38.00 -14.55
C ILE A 200 -41.71 38.67 -15.88
N ASP A 201 -42.43 37.96 -16.73
CA ASP A 201 -42.65 38.35 -18.13
C ASP A 201 -43.88 39.27 -18.29
N TYR A 202 -44.71 39.42 -17.25
CA TYR A 202 -45.94 40.21 -17.27
C TYR A 202 -45.78 41.65 -16.77
N ILE A 203 -44.58 42.05 -16.29
CA ILE A 203 -44.27 43.42 -15.87
C ILE A 203 -43.08 43.93 -16.68
N ASP A 204 -43.26 45.04 -17.39
CA ASP A 204 -42.14 45.71 -18.07
C ASP A 204 -41.37 46.60 -17.08
N PHE A 205 -40.31 46.04 -16.50
CA PHE A 205 -39.43 46.76 -15.57
C PHE A 205 -38.66 47.93 -16.22
N SER A 206 -38.63 48.03 -17.56
CA SER A 206 -38.00 49.15 -18.25
C SER A 206 -38.77 50.47 -18.09
N GLU A 207 -40.08 50.39 -17.83
CA GLU A 207 -40.92 51.56 -17.57
C GLU A 207 -40.79 52.10 -16.15
N LEU A 208 -40.22 51.34 -15.21
CA LEU A 208 -40.15 51.68 -13.78
C LEU A 208 -38.81 52.29 -13.33
N GLN A 209 -38.09 52.94 -14.26
CA GLN A 209 -36.71 53.42 -14.00
C GLN A 209 -36.61 54.91 -13.64
N THR A 210 -37.56 55.74 -14.06
CA THR A 210 -37.59 57.19 -13.80
C THR A 210 -38.49 57.56 -12.62
N PHE A 211 -38.11 58.59 -11.86
CA PHE A 211 -38.82 59.03 -10.66
C PHE A 211 -40.32 59.30 -10.90
N ASP A 212 -40.67 60.00 -11.98
CA ASP A 212 -42.07 60.33 -12.32
C ASP A 212 -42.93 59.10 -12.63
N LYS A 213 -42.30 58.03 -13.15
CA LYS A 213 -42.98 56.77 -13.43
C LYS A 213 -43.10 55.90 -12.18
N ILE A 214 -42.15 56.01 -11.26
CA ILE A 214 -42.17 55.31 -9.95
C ILE A 214 -43.31 55.86 -9.08
N THR A 215 -43.52 57.17 -9.06
CA THR A 215 -44.65 57.78 -8.33
C THR A 215 -45.99 57.41 -8.95
N ALA A 216 -46.12 57.49 -10.28
CA ALA A 216 -47.34 57.05 -10.97
C ALA A 216 -47.66 55.55 -10.77
N ALA A 217 -46.62 54.70 -10.70
CA ALA A 217 -46.77 53.28 -10.40
C ALA A 217 -47.14 53.01 -8.94
N ALA A 218 -46.68 53.84 -8.01
CA ALA A 218 -47.00 53.73 -6.59
C ALA A 218 -48.44 54.13 -6.26
N ASP A 219 -49.05 55.02 -7.06
CA ASP A 219 -50.46 55.42 -6.92
C ASP A 219 -51.44 54.37 -7.50
N ASN A 220 -50.94 53.38 -8.27
CA ASN A 220 -51.76 52.31 -8.84
C ASN A 220 -51.79 51.08 -7.91
N TYR A 221 -52.92 50.87 -7.25
CA TYR A 221 -53.11 49.79 -6.27
C TYR A 221 -52.89 48.37 -6.87
N ASP A 222 -53.35 48.12 -8.10
CA ASP A 222 -53.23 46.81 -8.75
C ASP A 222 -51.77 46.49 -9.10
N LEU A 223 -51.03 47.49 -9.58
CA LEU A 223 -49.60 47.35 -9.90
C LEU A 223 -48.76 47.16 -8.62
N VAL A 224 -49.07 47.90 -7.55
CA VAL A 224 -48.43 47.71 -6.24
C VAL A 224 -48.66 46.29 -5.73
N HIS A 225 -49.87 45.74 -5.84
CA HIS A 225 -50.16 44.37 -5.42
C HIS A 225 -49.38 43.33 -6.23
N GLN A 226 -49.27 43.50 -7.55
CA GLN A 226 -48.45 42.61 -8.40
C GLN A 226 -46.96 42.68 -8.03
N LEU A 227 -46.44 43.88 -7.76
CA LEU A 227 -45.06 44.09 -7.32
C LEU A 227 -44.80 43.47 -5.93
N GLU A 228 -45.78 43.49 -5.03
CA GLU A 228 -45.76 42.78 -3.74
C GLU A 228 -45.68 41.26 -3.91
N GLU A 229 -46.47 40.68 -4.83
CA GLU A 229 -46.42 39.24 -5.14
C GLU A 229 -45.06 38.84 -5.74
N VAL A 230 -44.54 39.65 -6.67
CA VAL A 230 -43.20 39.49 -7.25
C VAL A 230 -42.12 39.45 -6.17
N LEU A 231 -42.15 40.43 -5.26
CA LEU A 231 -41.17 40.50 -4.17
C LEU A 231 -41.30 39.29 -3.23
N MET A 232 -42.50 38.78 -2.99
CA MET A 232 -42.74 37.58 -2.19
C MET A 232 -42.28 36.29 -2.86
N ILE A 233 -42.37 36.19 -4.19
CA ILE A 233 -41.81 35.06 -4.96
C ILE A 233 -40.29 35.03 -4.79
N TRP A 234 -39.63 36.18 -4.99
CA TRP A 234 -38.18 36.27 -4.78
C TRP A 234 -37.81 36.01 -3.32
N TYR A 235 -38.59 36.50 -2.36
CA TYR A 235 -38.37 36.25 -0.93
C TYR A 235 -38.35 34.75 -0.61
N ARG A 236 -39.36 34.00 -1.07
CA ARG A 236 -39.45 32.55 -0.83
C ARG A 236 -38.28 31.78 -1.47
N GLN A 237 -37.85 32.19 -2.66
CA GLN A 237 -36.70 31.58 -3.33
C GLN A 237 -35.41 31.79 -2.52
N ILE A 238 -35.15 33.02 -2.08
CA ILE A 238 -33.94 33.36 -1.32
C ILE A 238 -33.98 32.68 0.06
N GLU A 239 -35.13 32.67 0.72
CA GLU A 239 -35.29 32.01 2.02
C GLU A 239 -35.04 30.51 1.93
N HIS A 240 -35.54 29.84 0.88
CA HIS A 240 -35.25 28.43 0.64
C HIS A 240 -33.74 28.18 0.51
N VAL A 241 -33.02 29.01 -0.26
CA VAL A 241 -31.56 28.91 -0.41
C VAL A 241 -30.82 29.13 0.91
N LEU A 242 -31.26 30.07 1.73
CA LEU A 242 -30.67 30.32 3.05
C LEU A 242 -30.85 29.12 3.98
N ILE A 243 -32.04 28.50 3.99
CA ILE A 243 -32.32 27.30 4.80
C ILE A 243 -31.43 26.14 4.36
N GLU A 244 -31.35 25.89 3.04
CA GLU A 244 -30.50 24.85 2.45
C GLU A 244 -29.01 25.05 2.83
N SER A 245 -28.52 26.30 2.80
CA SER A 245 -27.13 26.62 3.13
C SER A 245 -26.78 26.41 4.62
N LYS A 246 -27.77 26.54 5.51
CA LYS A 246 -27.60 26.41 6.97
C LYS A 246 -27.76 24.98 7.47
N GLN A 247 -28.37 24.10 6.68
CA GLN A 247 -28.49 22.70 7.05
C GLN A 247 -27.09 22.07 7.15
N LEU A 248 -26.76 21.57 8.34
CA LEU A 248 -25.60 20.70 8.56
C LEU A 248 -25.78 19.47 7.68
N ARG A 249 -24.97 19.38 6.63
CA ARG A 249 -25.02 18.25 5.70
C ARG A 249 -24.64 16.96 6.42
N ARG A 250 -25.36 15.88 6.13
CA ARG A 250 -24.92 14.53 6.47
C ARG A 250 -23.61 14.26 5.74
N GLU A 251 -22.56 14.02 6.50
CA GLU A 251 -21.22 13.82 5.99
C GLU A 251 -21.16 12.52 5.17
N ALA A 252 -20.72 12.61 3.92
CA ALA A 252 -20.41 11.43 3.12
C ALA A 252 -19.13 10.78 3.65
N LYS A 253 -19.09 9.44 3.71
CA LYS A 253 -17.97 8.64 4.28
C LYS A 253 -16.61 8.94 3.65
N ASP A 254 -16.60 9.45 2.41
CA ASP A 254 -15.41 9.70 1.59
C ASP A 254 -15.13 11.21 1.39
N SER A 255 -15.77 12.07 2.19
CA SER A 255 -15.52 13.51 2.14
C SER A 255 -14.15 13.85 2.76
N GLY A 256 -13.18 14.24 1.93
CA GLY A 256 -11.91 14.80 2.38
C GLY A 256 -12.02 16.25 2.91
N PRO A 257 -10.96 16.83 3.47
CA PRO A 257 -10.97 18.22 3.98
C PRO A 257 -11.08 19.27 2.85
N LEU A 258 -10.64 18.95 1.63
CA LEU A 258 -10.72 19.86 0.48
C LEU A 258 -12.15 20.02 -0.04
N THR A 259 -13.01 19.00 0.09
CA THR A 259 -14.41 19.10 -0.31
C THR A 259 -15.16 20.14 0.52
N GLU A 260 -14.78 20.33 1.79
CA GLU A 260 -15.33 21.39 2.64
C GLU A 260 -14.98 22.79 2.13
N LEU A 261 -13.73 22.99 1.68
CA LEU A 261 -13.33 24.25 1.05
C LEU A 261 -14.10 24.50 -0.25
N GLU A 262 -14.21 23.50 -1.13
CA GLU A 262 -14.97 23.60 -2.39
C GLU A 262 -16.44 23.93 -2.14
N ASN A 263 -17.02 23.30 -1.13
CA ASN A 263 -18.37 23.55 -0.68
C ASN A 263 -18.60 25.00 -0.21
N TRP A 264 -17.68 25.56 0.58
CA TRP A 264 -17.78 26.96 0.99
C TRP A 264 -17.55 27.93 -0.18
N LYS A 265 -16.68 27.57 -1.13
CA LYS A 265 -16.52 28.33 -2.39
C LYS A 265 -17.82 28.35 -3.19
N TYR A 266 -18.48 27.20 -3.32
CA TYR A 266 -19.79 27.06 -3.96
C TYR A 266 -20.86 27.92 -3.26
N THR A 267 -20.99 27.79 -1.94
CA THR A 267 -21.97 28.60 -1.17
C THR A 267 -21.69 30.09 -1.31
N SER A 268 -20.42 30.50 -1.28
CA SER A 268 -20.05 31.90 -1.46
C SER A 268 -20.39 32.43 -2.84
N ALA A 269 -20.15 31.66 -3.91
CA ALA A 269 -20.54 32.02 -5.27
C ALA A 269 -22.07 32.14 -5.40
N LYS A 270 -22.83 31.17 -4.88
CA LYS A 270 -24.31 31.15 -4.91
C LYS A 270 -24.90 32.38 -4.21
N LEU A 271 -24.42 32.71 -3.00
CA LEU A 271 -24.93 33.85 -2.23
C LEU A 271 -24.53 35.20 -2.86
N ASN A 272 -23.29 35.32 -3.37
CA ASN A 272 -22.87 36.55 -4.06
C ASN A 272 -23.69 36.79 -5.34
N PHE A 273 -24.00 35.74 -6.10
CA PHE A 273 -24.84 35.85 -7.29
C PHE A 273 -26.24 36.37 -6.93
N ILE A 274 -26.87 35.85 -5.87
CA ILE A 274 -28.17 36.35 -5.41
C ILE A 274 -28.07 37.82 -4.96
N ILE A 275 -26.99 38.20 -4.26
CA ILE A 275 -26.76 39.61 -3.87
C ILE A 275 -26.62 40.52 -5.10
N GLU A 276 -25.94 40.07 -6.16
CA GLU A 276 -25.85 40.82 -7.42
C GLU A 276 -27.21 40.99 -8.07
N GLN A 277 -28.06 39.95 -8.05
CA GLN A 277 -29.43 40.03 -8.57
C GLN A 277 -30.33 40.97 -7.74
N ILE A 278 -30.25 40.93 -6.40
CA ILE A 278 -30.95 41.88 -5.51
C ILE A 278 -30.51 43.32 -5.79
N LYS A 279 -29.21 43.53 -6.06
CA LYS A 279 -28.64 44.84 -6.44
C LYS A 279 -28.92 45.22 -7.89
N GLY A 280 -29.50 44.32 -8.68
CA GLY A 280 -29.87 44.53 -10.07
C GLY A 280 -30.95 45.61 -10.24
N GLN A 281 -31.03 46.15 -11.45
CA GLN A 281 -31.93 47.27 -11.76
C GLN A 281 -33.40 46.92 -11.55
N ASN A 282 -33.80 45.68 -11.91
CA ASN A 282 -35.19 45.22 -11.80
C ASN A 282 -35.64 45.14 -10.33
N CYS A 283 -34.87 44.49 -9.46
CA CYS A 283 -35.20 44.42 -8.03
C CYS A 283 -35.20 45.82 -7.37
N LYS A 284 -34.26 46.70 -7.74
CA LYS A 284 -34.26 48.09 -7.26
C LYS A 284 -35.50 48.86 -7.67
N ALA A 285 -35.98 48.70 -8.91
CA ALA A 285 -37.20 49.34 -9.39
C ALA A 285 -38.42 48.90 -8.55
N VAL A 286 -38.60 47.59 -8.34
CA VAL A 286 -39.67 47.03 -7.47
C VAL A 286 -39.59 47.60 -6.06
N ILE A 287 -38.42 47.57 -5.43
CA ILE A 287 -38.21 48.07 -4.08
C ILE A 287 -38.51 49.57 -3.97
N ASN A 288 -38.14 50.36 -4.98
CA ASN A 288 -38.37 51.81 -4.98
C ASN A 288 -39.84 52.18 -5.12
N VAL A 289 -40.59 51.50 -6.00
CA VAL A 289 -42.05 51.70 -6.12
C VAL A 289 -42.76 51.33 -4.82
N LEU A 290 -42.44 50.18 -4.25
CA LEU A 290 -43.03 49.72 -2.99
C LEU A 290 -42.67 50.64 -1.80
N LYS A 291 -41.53 51.32 -1.84
CA LYS A 291 -41.12 52.32 -0.84
C LYS A 291 -41.99 53.57 -0.90
N VAL A 292 -42.28 54.07 -2.11
CA VAL A 292 -43.16 55.22 -2.32
C VAL A 292 -44.61 54.85 -1.95
N ALA A 293 -45.05 53.63 -2.26
CA ALA A 293 -46.37 53.11 -1.91
C ALA A 293 -46.53 52.72 -0.42
N HIS A 294 -45.50 52.88 0.42
CA HIS A 294 -45.50 52.52 1.84
C HIS A 294 -45.93 51.07 2.15
N SER A 295 -45.51 50.10 1.32
CA SER A 295 -45.84 48.68 1.51
C SER A 295 -45.27 48.09 2.81
N LYS A 296 -46.05 47.23 3.46
CA LYS A 296 -45.65 46.52 4.68
C LYS A 296 -44.62 45.40 4.42
N ILE A 297 -44.53 44.89 3.18
CA ILE A 297 -43.64 43.78 2.80
C ILE A 297 -42.17 44.20 2.83
N LEU A 298 -41.87 45.49 2.69
CA LEU A 298 -40.52 46.01 2.71
C LEU A 298 -39.73 45.70 3.98
N LYS A 299 -40.40 45.65 5.15
CA LYS A 299 -39.73 45.30 6.41
C LYS A 299 -39.20 43.86 6.38
N ILE A 300 -40.02 42.94 5.88
CA ILE A 300 -39.69 41.51 5.77
C ILE A 300 -38.57 41.31 4.74
N TRP A 301 -38.60 42.07 3.64
CA TRP A 301 -37.54 42.06 2.63
C TRP A 301 -36.20 42.59 3.17
N GLN A 302 -36.22 43.71 3.91
CA GLN A 302 -35.01 44.27 4.53
C GLN A 302 -34.35 43.30 5.51
N GLU A 303 -35.14 42.56 6.29
CA GLU A 303 -34.62 41.51 7.17
C GLU A 303 -33.97 40.38 6.37
N LEU A 304 -34.60 39.93 5.27
CA LEU A 304 -34.01 38.93 4.38
C LEU A 304 -32.70 39.42 3.73
N ASP A 305 -32.66 40.66 3.26
CA ASP A 305 -31.47 41.29 2.66
C ASP A 305 -30.30 41.39 3.67
N GLY A 306 -30.61 41.67 4.93
CA GLY A 306 -29.65 41.57 6.04
C GLY A 306 -29.15 40.14 6.23
N ARG A 307 -30.06 39.17 6.37
CA ARG A 307 -29.72 37.74 6.57
C ARG A 307 -28.85 37.18 5.44
N ILE A 308 -29.13 37.53 4.18
CA ILE A 308 -28.32 37.06 3.05
C ILE A 308 -26.95 37.74 3.00
N THR A 309 -26.87 39.03 3.32
CA THR A 309 -25.60 39.75 3.39
C THR A 309 -24.70 39.17 4.48
N ASP A 310 -25.26 38.84 5.65
CA ASP A 310 -24.54 38.20 6.74
C ASP A 310 -24.04 36.79 6.35
N ALA A 311 -24.89 35.97 5.73
CA ALA A 311 -24.52 34.65 5.25
C ALA A 311 -23.43 34.70 4.15
N ALA A 312 -23.48 35.70 3.27
CA ALA A 312 -22.45 35.91 2.26
C ALA A 312 -21.10 36.31 2.88
N ASN A 313 -21.13 37.20 3.87
CA ASN A 313 -19.93 37.58 4.63
C ASN A 313 -19.33 36.39 5.40
N GLU A 314 -20.17 35.58 6.04
CA GLU A 314 -19.77 34.32 6.68
C GLU A 314 -19.09 33.37 5.69
N SER A 315 -19.74 33.09 4.55
CA SER A 315 -19.19 32.18 3.54
C SER A 315 -17.83 32.66 3.00
N LYS A 316 -17.68 33.98 2.80
CA LYS A 316 -16.44 34.60 2.31
C LYS A 316 -15.30 34.49 3.33
N ASP A 317 -15.61 34.73 4.61
CA ASP A 317 -14.63 34.58 5.69
C ASP A 317 -14.20 33.11 5.86
N ASN A 318 -15.16 32.18 5.80
CA ASN A 318 -14.89 30.74 5.87
C ASN A 318 -14.01 30.27 4.70
N VAL A 319 -14.28 30.72 3.46
CA VAL A 319 -13.41 30.45 2.30
C VAL A 319 -12.01 31.00 2.51
N LYS A 320 -11.87 32.22 3.04
CA LYS A 320 -10.56 32.83 3.31
C LYS A 320 -9.75 31.98 4.28
N TYR A 321 -10.32 31.58 5.41
CA TYR A 321 -9.60 30.77 6.39
C TYR A 321 -9.34 29.34 5.91
N LEU A 322 -10.33 28.66 5.33
CA LEU A 322 -10.17 27.30 4.81
C LEU A 322 -9.19 27.24 3.63
N SER A 323 -9.05 28.31 2.84
CA SER A 323 -8.05 28.37 1.75
C SER A 323 -6.61 28.28 2.29
N THR A 324 -6.36 28.69 3.53
CA THR A 324 -5.05 28.51 4.18
C THR A 324 -4.74 27.04 4.44
N LEU A 325 -5.78 26.22 4.65
CA LEU A 325 -5.64 24.77 4.82
C LEU A 325 -5.29 24.05 3.51
N GLU A 326 -5.62 24.63 2.36
CA GLU A 326 -5.39 23.99 1.06
C GLU A 326 -3.92 23.58 0.88
N LYS A 327 -2.98 24.45 1.26
CA LYS A 327 -1.54 24.18 1.13
C LYS A 327 -1.06 23.11 2.12
N VAL A 328 -1.54 23.14 3.37
CA VAL A 328 -1.13 22.19 4.42
C VAL A 328 -1.82 20.83 4.29
N CYS A 329 -2.97 20.75 3.62
CA CYS A 329 -3.68 19.51 3.34
C CYS A 329 -3.21 18.81 2.05
N ARG A 330 -2.39 19.45 1.20
CA ARG A 330 -1.85 18.82 -0.03
C ARG A 330 -1.07 17.53 0.24
N PRO A 331 -0.14 17.48 1.23
CA PRO A 331 0.57 16.24 1.55
C PRO A 331 -0.35 15.09 2.00
N LEU A 332 -1.57 15.38 2.47
CA LEU A 332 -2.53 14.34 2.85
C LEU A 332 -3.03 13.52 1.66
N HIS A 333 -2.87 14.03 0.44
CA HIS A 333 -3.33 13.36 -0.78
C HIS A 333 -2.20 12.64 -1.52
N THR A 334 -0.94 12.87 -1.12
CA THR A 334 0.21 12.17 -1.67
C THR A 334 0.45 10.87 -0.90
N THR A 335 0.84 9.79 -1.58
CA THR A 335 1.18 8.49 -0.97
C THR A 335 2.49 8.48 -0.17
N ASP A 336 3.08 9.65 0.10
CA ASP A 336 4.32 9.80 0.86
C ASP A 336 4.04 10.04 2.35
N ILE A 337 4.01 8.96 3.13
CA ILE A 337 3.69 9.01 4.56
C ILE A 337 4.73 9.78 5.37
N VAL A 338 6.00 9.71 5.00
CA VAL A 338 7.07 10.40 5.73
C VAL A 338 6.91 11.91 5.58
N SER A 339 6.69 12.38 4.35
CA SER A 339 6.42 13.80 4.09
C SER A 339 5.14 14.27 4.78
N MET A 340 4.09 13.45 4.76
CA MET A 340 2.84 13.73 5.45
C MET A 340 3.04 13.86 6.98
N THR A 341 3.84 12.98 7.58
CA THR A 341 4.16 13.01 9.02
C THR A 341 4.83 14.31 9.43
N GLN A 342 5.78 14.80 8.62
CA GLN A 342 6.44 16.09 8.85
C GLN A 342 5.48 17.29 8.70
N GLY A 343 4.40 17.14 7.93
CA GLY A 343 3.37 18.16 7.72
C GLY A 343 2.31 18.25 8.83
N ILE A 344 2.14 17.21 9.65
CA ILE A 344 1.12 17.14 10.72
C ILE A 344 1.17 18.34 11.69
N PRO A 345 2.34 18.74 12.23
CA PRO A 345 2.39 19.87 13.15
C PRO A 345 1.88 21.18 12.53
N ASN A 346 2.18 21.40 11.25
CA ASN A 346 1.72 22.58 10.51
C ASN A 346 0.21 22.54 10.27
N LEU A 347 -0.35 21.37 10.00
CA LEU A 347 -1.79 21.17 9.84
C LEU A 347 -2.54 21.50 11.13
N ILE A 348 -2.09 20.95 12.27
CA ILE A 348 -2.72 21.20 13.58
C ILE A 348 -2.63 22.69 13.96
N LYS A 349 -1.47 23.32 13.76
CA LYS A 349 -1.30 24.77 14.00
C LYS A 349 -2.21 25.62 13.12
N ALA A 350 -2.41 25.23 11.86
CA ALA A 350 -3.33 25.93 10.97
C ALA A 350 -4.79 25.80 11.47
N VAL A 351 -5.22 24.62 11.93
CA VAL A 351 -6.55 24.41 12.53
C VAL A 351 -6.72 25.24 13.81
N GLN A 352 -5.72 25.29 14.70
CA GLN A 352 -5.73 26.15 15.88
C GLN A 352 -5.86 27.64 15.51
N MET A 353 -5.12 28.09 14.50
CA MET A 353 -5.19 29.47 14.01
C MET A 353 -6.61 29.80 13.53
N ILE A 354 -7.25 28.91 12.78
CA ILE A 354 -8.61 29.12 12.28
C ILE A 354 -9.60 29.23 13.43
N HIS A 355 -9.50 28.34 14.43
CA HIS A 355 -10.36 28.44 15.61
C HIS A 355 -10.14 29.73 16.41
N ARG A 356 -8.89 30.22 16.49
CA ARG A 356 -8.55 31.45 17.21
C ARG A 356 -9.01 32.72 16.49
N VAL A 357 -8.83 32.78 15.17
CA VAL A 357 -8.93 34.03 14.40
C VAL A 357 -10.21 34.11 13.56
N SER A 358 -10.79 32.98 13.15
CA SER A 358 -12.03 32.99 12.38
C SER A 358 -13.19 33.48 13.24
N LYS A 359 -14.02 34.35 12.65
CA LYS A 359 -15.20 34.88 13.31
C LYS A 359 -16.40 33.93 13.24
N TYR A 360 -16.49 33.17 12.16
CA TYR A 360 -17.65 32.31 11.85
C TYR A 360 -17.34 30.81 11.89
N TYR A 361 -16.08 30.41 11.64
CA TYR A 361 -15.67 29.00 11.61
C TYR A 361 -15.11 28.48 12.96
N ASN A 362 -15.15 29.29 14.02
CA ASN A 362 -14.54 28.98 15.32
C ASN A 362 -15.39 28.09 16.24
N THR A 363 -16.50 27.55 15.76
CA THR A 363 -17.34 26.65 16.57
C THR A 363 -16.72 25.27 16.71
N SER A 364 -16.85 24.64 17.89
CA SER A 364 -16.39 23.27 18.14
C SER A 364 -16.92 22.26 17.12
N GLU A 365 -18.18 22.37 16.70
CA GLU A 365 -18.80 21.46 15.73
C GLU A 365 -18.12 21.49 14.36
N ARG A 366 -17.88 22.69 13.79
CA ARG A 366 -17.23 22.86 12.48
C ARG A 366 -15.79 22.37 12.48
N ILE A 367 -15.05 22.63 13.56
CA ILE A 367 -13.67 22.14 13.68
C ILE A 367 -13.66 20.61 13.87
N THR A 368 -14.61 20.05 14.63
CA THR A 368 -14.74 18.59 14.78
C THR A 368 -15.01 17.93 13.43
N SER A 369 -15.96 18.44 12.64
CA SER A 369 -16.26 17.96 11.29
C SER A 369 -15.03 18.00 10.38
N LEU A 370 -14.29 19.11 10.40
CA LEU A 370 -13.05 19.26 9.62
C LEU A 370 -12.00 18.21 10.03
N LEU A 371 -11.76 18.02 11.34
CA LEU A 371 -10.79 17.06 11.85
C LEU A 371 -11.19 15.61 11.53
N ILE A 372 -12.48 15.29 11.55
CA ILE A 372 -13.00 13.98 11.10
C ILE A 372 -12.65 13.75 9.62
N LYS A 373 -12.82 14.76 8.75
CA LYS A 373 -12.46 14.67 7.32
C LYS A 373 -10.96 14.51 7.12
N VAL A 374 -10.14 15.22 7.90
CA VAL A 374 -8.68 15.03 7.93
C VAL A 374 -8.32 13.60 8.30
N THR A 375 -8.88 13.06 9.39
CA THR A 375 -8.63 11.67 9.80
C THR A 375 -9.07 10.67 8.73
N ASN A 376 -10.24 10.88 8.11
CA ASN A 376 -10.73 10.03 7.02
C ASN A 376 -9.77 10.02 5.82
N GLN A 377 -9.27 11.20 5.44
CA GLN A 377 -8.30 11.30 4.35
C GLN A 377 -6.98 10.60 4.71
N MET A 378 -6.45 10.80 5.92
CA MET A 378 -5.24 10.11 6.39
C MET A 378 -5.39 8.58 6.33
N VAL A 379 -6.52 8.04 6.81
CA VAL A 379 -6.78 6.59 6.74
C VAL A 379 -6.84 6.11 5.29
N THR A 380 -7.46 6.87 4.40
CA THR A 380 -7.55 6.54 2.96
C THR A 380 -6.16 6.51 2.31
N THR A 381 -5.32 7.50 2.62
CA THR A 381 -3.94 7.59 2.12
C THR A 381 -3.07 6.46 2.69
N CYS A 382 -3.23 6.09 3.97
CA CYS A 382 -2.55 4.93 4.54
C CYS A 382 -2.96 3.62 3.85
N LYS A 383 -4.26 3.42 3.56
CA LYS A 383 -4.73 2.27 2.79
C LYS A 383 -4.11 2.22 1.39
N ALA A 384 -4.10 3.36 0.70
CA ALA A 384 -3.48 3.47 -0.62
C ALA A 384 -1.97 3.18 -0.58
N TYR A 385 -1.25 3.66 0.43
CA TYR A 385 0.17 3.39 0.60
C TYR A 385 0.49 1.90 0.83
N ILE A 386 -0.27 1.24 1.70
CA ILE A 386 -0.10 -0.20 1.97
C ILE A 386 -0.36 -1.03 0.71
N THR A 387 -1.30 -0.61 -0.14
CA THR A 387 -1.73 -1.36 -1.34
C THR A 387 -1.08 -0.89 -2.65
N ASP A 388 -0.09 0.00 -2.60
CA ASP A 388 0.50 0.63 -3.79
C ASP A 388 -0.56 1.23 -4.73
N ALA A 389 -1.48 2.02 -4.17
CA ALA A 389 -2.64 2.60 -4.82
C ALA A 389 -3.62 1.53 -5.40
N GLY A 390 -3.75 0.39 -4.71
CA GLY A 390 -4.64 -0.70 -5.11
C GLY A 390 -4.05 -1.67 -6.14
N LEU A 391 -2.77 -1.52 -6.51
CA LEU A 391 -2.09 -2.43 -7.44
C LEU A 391 -1.82 -3.80 -6.81
N ASN A 392 -1.56 -3.84 -5.51
CA ASN A 392 -1.19 -5.05 -4.79
C ASN A 392 -2.11 -5.28 -3.59
N ARG A 393 -2.43 -6.55 -3.30
CA ARG A 393 -3.06 -6.91 -2.02
C ARG A 393 -2.02 -6.91 -0.92
N VAL A 394 -2.48 -6.85 0.33
CA VAL A 394 -1.60 -6.92 1.52
C VAL A 394 -0.77 -8.21 1.52
N TRP A 395 -1.40 -9.33 1.14
CA TRP A 395 -0.81 -10.66 1.21
C TRP A 395 0.07 -11.04 0.01
N ASP A 396 0.02 -10.28 -1.09
CA ASP A 396 0.78 -10.56 -2.32
C ASP A 396 2.17 -9.90 -2.30
N GLN A 397 2.43 -9.03 -1.31
CA GLN A 397 3.68 -8.29 -1.14
C GLN A 397 4.64 -9.02 -0.19
N GLU A 398 5.92 -8.65 -0.25
CA GLU A 398 6.92 -9.17 0.68
C GLU A 398 6.61 -8.74 2.13
N THR A 399 6.64 -9.70 3.07
CA THR A 399 6.25 -9.48 4.48
C THR A 399 7.06 -8.36 5.15
N SER A 400 8.35 -8.24 4.83
CA SER A 400 9.24 -7.19 5.34
C SER A 400 8.79 -5.78 4.95
N ILE A 401 8.39 -5.60 3.68
CA ILE A 401 7.93 -4.33 3.12
C ILE A 401 6.59 -3.94 3.74
N VAL A 402 5.64 -4.89 3.83
CA VAL A 402 4.31 -4.63 4.39
C VAL A 402 4.41 -4.22 5.86
N ILE A 403 5.22 -4.91 6.67
CA ILE A 403 5.47 -4.54 8.07
C ILE A 403 6.06 -3.13 8.18
N GLY A 404 7.02 -2.78 7.31
CA GLY A 404 7.59 -1.43 7.26
C GLY A 404 6.51 -0.37 6.99
N LYS A 405 5.73 -0.56 5.93
CA LYS A 405 4.63 0.35 5.55
C LYS A 405 3.57 0.49 6.66
N ILE A 406 3.21 -0.61 7.31
CA ILE A 406 2.24 -0.61 8.42
C ILE A 406 2.78 0.19 9.62
N ASN A 407 4.04 0.00 10.00
CA ASN A 407 4.63 0.74 11.11
C ASN A 407 4.70 2.25 10.83
N GLU A 408 5.01 2.64 9.60
CA GLU A 408 4.97 4.05 9.17
C GLU A 408 3.55 4.64 9.27
N CYS A 409 2.52 3.92 8.81
CA CYS A 409 1.11 4.32 8.95
C CYS A 409 0.70 4.49 10.42
N ILE A 410 1.07 3.54 11.29
CA ILE A 410 0.78 3.60 12.73
C ILE A 410 1.50 4.80 13.37
N CYS A 411 2.76 5.04 13.01
CA CYS A 411 3.54 6.16 13.50
C CYS A 411 2.90 7.50 13.13
N LEU A 412 2.50 7.68 11.86
CA LEU A 412 1.78 8.86 11.38
C LEU A 412 0.53 9.15 12.22
N LEU A 413 -0.33 8.15 12.40
CA LEU A 413 -1.60 8.32 13.11
C LEU A 413 -1.38 8.62 14.61
N LYS A 414 -0.36 8.01 15.23
CA LYS A 414 0.02 8.31 16.61
C LYS A 414 0.61 9.72 16.75
N GLU A 415 1.43 10.18 15.80
CA GLU A 415 1.97 11.55 15.80
C GLU A 415 0.85 12.58 15.60
N TYR A 416 -0.13 12.30 14.73
CA TYR A 416 -1.32 13.15 14.58
C TYR A 416 -2.09 13.32 15.91
N GLN A 417 -2.35 12.22 16.62
CA GLN A 417 -3.00 12.27 17.93
C GLN A 417 -2.17 13.04 18.97
N LYS A 418 -0.85 12.85 18.96
CA LYS A 418 0.06 13.52 19.88
C LYS A 418 0.08 15.03 19.64
N CYS A 419 0.29 15.47 18.40
CA CYS A 419 0.27 16.89 18.04
C CYS A 419 -1.08 17.55 18.36
N PHE A 420 -2.20 16.84 18.17
CA PHE A 420 -3.52 17.35 18.56
C PHE A 420 -3.65 17.53 20.08
N ARG A 421 -3.19 16.56 20.88
CA ARG A 421 -3.22 16.65 22.35
C ARG A 421 -2.33 17.79 22.87
N GLU A 422 -1.14 17.94 22.32
CA GLU A 422 -0.22 19.06 22.63
C GLU A 422 -0.87 20.41 22.29
N ALA A 423 -1.47 20.52 21.11
CA ALA A 423 -2.18 21.71 20.66
C ALA A 423 -3.39 22.07 21.56
N LYS A 424 -4.14 21.06 22.00
CA LYS A 424 -5.27 21.24 22.93
C LYS A 424 -4.80 21.74 24.29
N GLN A 425 -3.69 21.19 24.81
CA GLN A 425 -3.08 21.63 26.06
C GLN A 425 -2.57 23.08 25.98
N GLU A 426 -1.83 23.43 24.93
CA GLU A 426 -1.34 24.80 24.72
C GLU A 426 -2.50 25.81 24.63
N THR A 427 -3.63 25.42 24.05
CA THR A 427 -4.82 26.27 23.96
C THR A 427 -5.48 26.47 25.33
N LEU A 428 -5.52 25.42 26.16
CA LEU A 428 -6.07 25.47 27.52
C LEU A 428 -5.24 26.39 28.43
N GLU A 429 -3.91 26.26 28.36
CA GLU A 429 -2.96 27.05 29.17
C GLU A 429 -2.98 28.54 28.80
N ASN A 430 -3.19 28.89 27.53
CA ASN A 430 -3.13 30.27 27.05
C ASN A 430 -4.46 31.05 27.11
N LEU A 431 -5.63 30.38 27.12
CA LEU A 431 -6.93 31.04 26.89
C LEU A 431 -7.94 30.94 28.05
N GLY A 432 -7.64 30.20 29.12
CA GLY A 432 -8.40 30.21 30.38
C GLY A 432 -9.84 29.64 30.35
N GLU A 433 -10.63 29.80 29.28
CA GLU A 433 -12.05 29.40 29.25
C GLU A 433 -12.59 28.95 27.88
N LYS A 434 -11.89 29.16 26.75
CA LYS A 434 -12.31 28.68 25.41
C LYS A 434 -11.44 27.55 24.87
N ALA A 435 -11.22 26.52 25.70
CA ALA A 435 -10.62 25.30 25.21
C ALA A 435 -11.59 24.56 24.27
N PHE A 436 -11.05 23.89 23.26
CA PHE A 436 -11.78 23.00 22.38
C PHE A 436 -12.50 21.90 23.18
N GLU A 437 -13.81 22.04 23.42
CA GLU A 437 -14.67 20.94 23.85
C GLU A 437 -14.98 20.04 22.65
N VAL A 438 -13.96 19.31 22.19
CA VAL A 438 -14.09 18.34 21.12
C VAL A 438 -13.84 16.94 21.67
N SER A 439 -14.78 16.05 21.41
CA SER A 439 -14.65 14.65 21.79
C SER A 439 -13.68 13.94 20.84
N GLU A 440 -12.54 13.55 21.40
CA GLU A 440 -11.47 12.80 20.74
C GLU A 440 -11.97 11.47 20.15
N MET A 441 -13.01 10.89 20.74
CA MET A 441 -13.62 9.65 20.27
C MET A 441 -14.21 9.77 18.86
N TYR A 442 -14.80 10.92 18.51
CA TYR A 442 -15.34 11.14 17.16
C TYR A 442 -14.25 11.40 16.13
N ILE A 443 -13.18 12.12 16.50
CA ILE A 443 -12.08 12.42 15.58
C ILE A 443 -11.23 11.18 15.31
N PHE A 444 -10.86 10.43 16.35
CA PHE A 444 -9.84 9.40 16.27
C PHE A 444 -10.38 7.97 16.30
N GLY A 445 -11.65 7.75 16.64
CA GLY A 445 -12.21 6.40 16.78
C GLY A 445 -12.01 5.52 15.53
N LYS A 446 -12.16 6.12 14.33
CA LYS A 446 -11.92 5.41 13.06
C LYS A 446 -10.43 5.10 12.83
N SER A 447 -9.53 6.05 13.10
CA SER A 447 -8.08 5.80 12.98
C SER A 447 -7.58 4.79 13.99
N GLU A 448 -8.12 4.76 15.21
CA GLU A 448 -7.76 3.78 16.23
C GLU A 448 -8.27 2.38 15.90
N ALA A 449 -9.48 2.28 15.37
CA ALA A 449 -9.98 1.02 14.82
C ALA A 449 -9.09 0.53 13.67
N PHE A 450 -8.62 1.43 12.80
CA PHE A 450 -7.69 1.10 11.73
C PHE A 450 -6.32 0.66 12.27
N CYS A 451 -5.71 1.36 13.23
CA CYS A 451 -4.46 0.94 13.87
C CYS A 451 -4.59 -0.47 14.49
N ARG A 452 -5.68 -0.76 15.20
CA ARG A 452 -5.94 -2.10 15.75
C ARG A 452 -6.08 -3.16 14.65
N ARG A 453 -6.71 -2.84 13.51
CA ARG A 453 -6.78 -3.74 12.34
C ARG A 453 -5.38 -4.03 11.80
N LEU A 454 -4.54 -3.00 11.68
CA LEU A 454 -3.16 -3.13 11.21
C LEU A 454 -2.28 -3.97 12.15
N GLU A 455 -2.41 -3.78 13.47
CA GLU A 455 -1.72 -4.59 14.48
C GLU A 455 -2.09 -6.07 14.38
N LYS A 456 -3.37 -6.40 14.17
CA LYS A 456 -3.82 -7.78 13.91
C LYS A 456 -3.22 -8.37 12.63
N ILE A 457 -3.12 -7.58 11.57
CA ILE A 457 -2.49 -8.01 10.32
C ILE A 457 -1.00 -8.32 10.55
N MET A 458 -0.29 -7.47 11.30
CA MET A 458 1.11 -7.73 11.67
C MET A 458 1.26 -9.02 12.48
N GLU A 459 0.35 -9.28 13.42
CA GLU A 459 0.34 -10.53 14.20
C GLU A 459 0.17 -11.75 13.30
N MET A 460 -0.74 -11.70 12.32
CA MET A 460 -0.92 -12.78 11.35
C MET A 460 0.34 -13.01 10.49
N ILE A 461 1.00 -11.93 10.04
CA ILE A 461 2.25 -12.03 9.27
C ILE A 461 3.35 -12.65 10.15
N ALA A 462 3.44 -12.28 11.43
CA ALA A 462 4.40 -12.87 12.35
C ALA A 462 4.17 -14.37 12.55
N VAL A 463 2.91 -14.80 12.67
CA VAL A 463 2.54 -16.22 12.69
C VAL A 463 2.96 -16.92 11.40
N GLU A 464 2.74 -16.31 10.23
CA GLU A 464 3.17 -16.87 8.95
C GLU A 464 4.69 -17.07 8.88
N GLN A 465 5.47 -16.06 9.29
CA GLN A 465 6.93 -16.14 9.33
C GLN A 465 7.42 -17.27 10.26
N ASN A 466 6.80 -17.42 11.44
CA ASN A 466 7.13 -18.47 12.39
C ASN A 466 6.84 -19.88 11.82
N PHE A 467 5.68 -20.06 11.18
CA PHE A 467 5.30 -21.36 10.62
C PHE A 467 5.97 -21.67 9.27
N ASN A 468 6.46 -20.66 8.54
CA ASN A 468 7.27 -20.89 7.33
C ASN A 468 8.58 -21.63 7.66
N ALA A 469 9.14 -21.46 8.86
CA ALA A 469 10.30 -22.21 9.33
C ALA A 469 10.06 -23.74 9.35
N LEU A 470 8.81 -24.19 9.52
CA LEU A 470 8.45 -25.61 9.45
C LEU A 470 8.67 -26.22 8.06
N THR A 471 8.53 -25.42 7.00
CA THR A 471 8.73 -25.89 5.61
C THR A 471 10.20 -26.20 5.32
N LEU A 472 11.12 -25.51 6.01
CA LEU A 472 12.57 -25.68 5.83
C LEU A 472 13.15 -26.77 6.75
N CYS A 473 12.34 -27.31 7.65
CA CYS A 473 12.80 -28.23 8.67
C CYS A 473 12.77 -29.69 8.20
N ALA A 474 13.93 -30.35 8.15
CA ALA A 474 14.05 -31.77 7.81
C ALA A 474 13.74 -32.68 9.02
N ILE A 475 12.52 -32.60 9.57
CA ILE A 475 12.01 -33.54 10.59
C ILE A 475 10.90 -34.38 9.96
N GLU A 476 11.06 -35.70 9.95
CA GLU A 476 10.08 -36.62 9.37
C GLU A 476 8.69 -36.43 10.01
N GLY A 477 7.68 -36.12 9.19
CA GLY A 477 6.29 -35.94 9.63
C GLY A 477 5.89 -34.50 9.97
N ILE A 478 6.85 -33.55 9.99
CA ILE A 478 6.53 -32.13 10.23
C ILE A 478 5.85 -31.47 9.02
N ASP A 479 6.07 -32.01 7.82
CA ASP A 479 5.50 -31.53 6.55
C ASP A 479 3.98 -31.49 6.58
N LEU A 480 3.34 -32.48 7.23
CA LEU A 480 1.88 -32.51 7.35
C LEU A 480 1.36 -31.30 8.12
N MET A 481 2.10 -30.82 9.13
CA MET A 481 1.74 -29.64 9.91
C MET A 481 1.95 -28.36 9.10
N ALA A 482 3.06 -28.29 8.34
CA ALA A 482 3.31 -27.18 7.43
C ALA A 482 2.22 -27.06 6.34
N VAL A 483 1.79 -28.18 5.75
CA VAL A 483 0.69 -28.20 4.76
C VAL A 483 -0.64 -27.77 5.38
N LYS A 484 -0.97 -28.25 6.60
CA LYS A 484 -2.19 -27.80 7.32
C LYS A 484 -2.18 -26.29 7.54
N PHE A 485 -1.05 -25.74 7.99
CA PHE A 485 -0.91 -24.29 8.19
C PHE A 485 -1.09 -23.51 6.89
N LYS A 486 -0.40 -23.93 5.81
CA LYS A 486 -0.52 -23.29 4.48
C LYS A 486 -1.97 -23.28 3.98
N ASN A 487 -2.72 -24.36 4.21
CA ASN A 487 -4.15 -24.41 3.84
C ASN A 487 -4.99 -23.42 4.65
N ILE A 488 -4.78 -23.32 5.97
CA ILE A 488 -5.48 -22.37 6.83
C ILE A 488 -5.19 -20.93 6.39
N TYR A 489 -3.92 -20.62 6.13
CA TYR A 489 -3.51 -19.29 5.66
C TYR A 489 -4.08 -18.95 4.27
N HIS A 490 -4.06 -19.91 3.33
CA HIS A 490 -4.60 -19.72 1.98
C HIS A 490 -6.11 -19.49 1.95
N ILE A 491 -6.86 -20.17 2.83
CA ILE A 491 -8.31 -19.94 2.98
C ILE A 491 -8.58 -18.50 3.42
N PHE A 492 -7.72 -17.95 4.29
CA PHE A 492 -7.84 -16.57 4.75
C PHE A 492 -7.47 -15.56 3.66
N GLN A 493 -6.38 -15.78 2.93
CA GLN A 493 -5.93 -14.89 1.83
C GLN A 493 -6.96 -14.74 0.70
N LYS A 494 -7.78 -15.77 0.46
CA LYS A 494 -8.78 -15.80 -0.61
C LYS A 494 -10.11 -15.13 -0.28
N LYS A 495 -10.28 -14.58 0.93
CA LYS A 495 -11.53 -13.93 1.32
C LYS A 495 -11.80 -12.68 0.46
N PRO A 496 -13.07 -12.42 0.06
CA PRO A 496 -13.40 -11.38 -0.92
C PRO A 496 -13.53 -9.97 -0.33
N TYR A 497 -13.40 -9.79 1.00
CA TYR A 497 -13.54 -8.50 1.66
C TYR A 497 -12.20 -7.72 1.74
N ASP A 498 -12.28 -6.39 1.85
CA ASP A 498 -11.09 -5.55 2.09
C ASP A 498 -10.55 -5.80 3.51
N THR A 499 -9.34 -6.35 3.60
CA THR A 499 -8.68 -6.64 4.87
C THR A 499 -8.27 -5.38 5.64
N LEU A 500 -8.14 -4.25 4.97
CA LEU A 500 -7.73 -2.98 5.59
C LEU A 500 -8.93 -2.16 6.09
N ASP A 501 -10.17 -2.55 5.78
CA ASP A 501 -11.35 -1.82 6.25
C ASP A 501 -11.67 -2.13 7.72
N PRO A 502 -11.60 -1.14 8.63
CA PRO A 502 -12.01 -1.34 10.01
C PRO A 502 -13.52 -1.57 10.18
N GLN A 503 -14.36 -1.21 9.20
CA GLN A 503 -15.82 -1.37 9.31
C GLN A 503 -16.29 -2.81 9.06
N VAL A 504 -15.45 -3.65 8.45
CA VAL A 504 -15.78 -5.05 8.14
C VAL A 504 -15.58 -5.90 9.41
N ALA A 505 -16.67 -6.15 10.13
CA ALA A 505 -16.66 -6.99 11.33
C ALA A 505 -16.33 -8.46 11.04
N GLU A 506 -16.55 -8.93 9.80
CA GLU A 506 -16.24 -10.30 9.37
C GLU A 506 -14.75 -10.62 9.52
N PHE A 507 -13.86 -9.64 9.32
CA PHE A 507 -12.42 -9.83 9.55
C PHE A 507 -12.15 -10.22 10.99
N ASP A 508 -12.76 -9.56 11.97
CA ASP A 508 -12.49 -9.82 13.39
C ASP A 508 -12.91 -11.23 13.80
N VAL A 509 -14.04 -11.70 13.25
CA VAL A 509 -14.52 -13.07 13.45
C VAL A 509 -13.56 -14.07 12.83
N ASP A 510 -13.12 -13.84 11.59
CA ASP A 510 -12.21 -14.75 10.88
C ASP A 510 -10.78 -14.70 11.44
N PHE A 511 -10.33 -13.57 11.99
CA PHE A 511 -9.07 -13.44 12.73
C PHE A 511 -9.08 -14.31 13.99
N VAL A 512 -10.14 -14.24 14.81
CA VAL A 512 -10.25 -15.08 16.02
C VAL A 512 -10.28 -16.56 15.66
N LYS A 513 -11.01 -16.94 14.60
CA LYS A 513 -11.00 -18.33 14.09
C LYS A 513 -9.61 -18.76 13.64
N PHE A 514 -8.91 -17.90 12.89
CA PHE A 514 -7.54 -18.17 12.44
C PHE A 514 -6.61 -18.41 13.63
N MET A 515 -6.62 -17.51 14.63
CA MET A 515 -5.78 -17.65 15.82
C MET A 515 -6.10 -18.92 16.63
N SER A 516 -7.38 -19.30 16.74
CA SER A 516 -7.77 -20.55 17.40
C SER A 516 -7.28 -21.80 16.64
N GLU A 517 -7.31 -21.78 15.31
CA GLU A 517 -6.75 -22.87 14.49
C GLU A 517 -5.22 -22.93 14.57
N VAL A 518 -4.54 -21.79 14.69
CA VAL A 518 -3.10 -21.70 14.93
C VAL A 518 -2.76 -22.29 16.30
N GLU A 519 -3.46 -21.90 17.37
CA GLU A 519 -3.27 -22.45 18.72
C GLU A 519 -3.47 -23.98 18.75
N ARG A 520 -4.47 -24.48 18.01
CA ARG A 520 -4.69 -25.92 17.84
C ARG A 520 -3.52 -26.60 17.13
N LEU A 521 -2.91 -25.97 16.11
CA LEU A 521 -1.72 -26.48 15.44
C LEU A 521 -0.49 -26.44 16.34
N GLU A 522 -0.30 -25.38 17.13
CA GLU A 522 0.77 -25.30 18.12
C GLU A 522 0.68 -26.43 19.14
N THR A 523 -0.53 -26.70 19.65
CA THR A 523 -0.78 -27.83 20.55
C THR A 523 -0.49 -29.17 19.88
N GLN A 524 -0.86 -29.34 18.60
CA GLN A 524 -0.51 -30.54 17.82
C GLN A 524 1.00 -30.68 17.64
N LEU A 525 1.73 -29.58 17.45
CA LEU A 525 3.17 -29.57 17.29
C LEU A 525 3.88 -29.92 18.60
N GLN A 526 3.42 -29.39 19.74
CA GLN A 526 3.87 -29.79 21.06
C GLN A 526 3.66 -31.29 21.31
N ASN A 527 2.47 -31.81 20.98
CA ASN A 527 2.18 -33.24 21.09
C ASN A 527 3.02 -34.11 20.14
N PHE A 528 3.31 -33.61 18.95
CA PHE A 528 4.19 -34.26 18.00
C PHE A 528 5.62 -34.35 18.57
N MET A 529 6.15 -33.25 19.11
CA MET A 529 7.45 -33.24 19.80
C MET A 529 7.47 -34.27 20.94
N ARG A 530 6.46 -34.29 21.82
CA ARG A 530 6.33 -35.30 22.89
C ARG A 530 6.36 -36.74 22.35
N THR A 531 5.74 -36.98 21.20
CA THR A 531 5.69 -38.31 20.58
C THR A 531 7.06 -38.71 20.02
N CYS A 532 7.78 -37.79 19.38
CA CYS A 532 9.15 -38.03 18.90
C CYS A 532 10.10 -38.43 20.03
N PHE A 533 9.93 -37.85 21.22
CA PHE A 533 10.78 -38.11 22.39
C PHE A 533 10.23 -39.20 23.33
N ARG A 534 9.13 -39.89 22.99
CA ARG A 534 8.56 -40.95 23.84
C ARG A 534 9.46 -42.19 23.96
N LYS A 535 10.24 -42.49 22.91
CA LYS A 535 11.20 -43.61 22.88
C LYS A 535 12.60 -43.09 22.56
N ILE A 536 13.30 -42.64 23.60
CA ILE A 536 14.71 -42.25 23.49
C ILE A 536 15.56 -43.52 23.44
N LEU A 537 16.16 -43.79 22.28
CA LEU A 537 17.08 -44.92 22.09
C LEU A 537 18.52 -44.57 22.52
N SER A 538 18.93 -43.32 22.32
CA SER A 538 20.25 -42.80 22.73
C SER A 538 20.16 -41.30 22.97
N SER A 539 20.84 -40.82 24.02
CA SER A 539 20.88 -39.38 24.34
C SER A 539 21.46 -38.56 23.18
N GLN A 540 22.50 -39.04 22.51
CA GLN A 540 23.18 -38.34 21.40
C GLN A 540 22.24 -38.06 20.22
N ASN A 541 21.50 -39.07 19.75
CA ASN A 541 20.55 -38.91 18.65
C ASN A 541 19.37 -38.00 19.03
N SER A 542 18.89 -38.12 20.27
CA SER A 542 17.83 -37.25 20.78
C SER A 542 18.29 -35.79 20.89
N LEU A 543 19.54 -35.52 21.25
CA LEU A 543 20.08 -34.16 21.26
C LEU A 543 20.18 -33.56 19.85
N GLN A 544 20.58 -34.35 18.84
CA GLN A 544 20.59 -33.87 17.46
C GLN A 544 19.18 -33.54 16.95
N LEU A 545 18.17 -34.35 17.31
CA LEU A 545 16.78 -34.04 16.98
C LEU A 545 16.28 -32.80 17.73
N LEU A 546 16.66 -32.63 18.99
CA LEU A 546 16.31 -31.48 19.81
C LEU A 546 16.89 -30.18 19.22
N GLN A 547 18.13 -30.20 18.74
CA GLN A 547 18.75 -29.06 18.05
C GLN A 547 17.93 -28.61 16.83
N ARG A 548 17.35 -29.55 16.08
CA ARG A 548 16.47 -29.22 14.95
C ARG A 548 15.19 -28.54 15.43
N PHE A 549 14.56 -29.02 16.50
CA PHE A 549 13.40 -28.34 17.08
C PHE A 549 13.74 -26.95 17.65
N GLN A 550 14.92 -26.79 18.27
CA GLN A 550 15.38 -25.50 18.78
C GLN A 550 15.69 -24.49 17.66
N SER A 551 16.17 -24.97 16.51
CA SER A 551 16.41 -24.12 15.33
C SER A 551 15.14 -23.47 14.77
N LEU A 552 13.96 -24.01 15.09
CA LEU A 552 12.68 -23.42 14.70
C LEU A 552 12.35 -22.13 15.48
N ASN A 553 12.94 -21.95 16.67
CA ASN A 553 12.76 -20.77 17.54
C ASN A 553 11.29 -20.37 17.80
N MET A 554 10.36 -21.32 17.82
CA MET A 554 8.94 -21.03 18.04
C MET A 554 8.63 -20.93 19.54
N PRO A 555 7.91 -19.88 19.99
CA PRO A 555 7.58 -19.68 21.40
C PRO A 555 6.83 -20.86 22.01
N CYS A 556 5.88 -21.44 21.28
CA CYS A 556 5.06 -22.57 21.75
C CYS A 556 5.88 -23.83 22.07
N LEU A 557 7.11 -23.96 21.55
CA LEU A 557 7.97 -25.12 21.81
C LEU A 557 8.94 -24.91 22.97
N GLN A 558 9.09 -23.70 23.52
CA GLN A 558 10.12 -23.42 24.53
C GLN A 558 9.91 -24.23 25.82
N GLU A 559 8.68 -24.31 26.31
CA GLU A 559 8.33 -25.08 27.51
C GLU A 559 8.55 -26.59 27.31
N GLU A 560 8.12 -27.11 26.16
CA GLU A 560 8.31 -28.51 25.79
C GLU A 560 9.77 -28.87 25.55
N THR A 561 10.55 -27.95 25.01
CA THR A 561 12.00 -28.07 24.85
C THR A 561 12.65 -28.23 26.22
N ALA A 562 12.33 -27.36 27.18
CA ALA A 562 12.87 -27.44 28.54
C ALA A 562 12.53 -28.78 29.22
N ARG A 563 11.26 -29.24 29.10
CA ARG A 563 10.84 -30.57 29.60
C ARG A 563 11.62 -31.70 28.95
N THR A 564 11.77 -31.67 27.63
CA THR A 564 12.47 -32.70 26.86
C THR A 564 13.95 -32.78 27.22
N VAL A 565 14.62 -31.64 27.42
CA VAL A 565 16.02 -31.60 27.89
C VAL A 565 16.16 -32.36 29.22
N GLY A 566 15.22 -32.17 30.16
CA GLY A 566 15.17 -32.92 31.42
C GLY A 566 15.01 -34.44 31.23
N CYS A 567 14.11 -34.87 30.34
CA CYS A 567 13.95 -36.30 30.02
C CYS A 567 15.21 -36.91 29.39
N ILE A 568 15.87 -36.19 28.47
CA ILE A 568 17.13 -36.65 27.86
C ILE A 568 18.24 -36.75 28.92
N LEU A 569 18.29 -35.82 29.88
CA LEU A 569 19.26 -35.89 30.99
C LEU A 569 19.06 -37.15 31.84
N GLN A 570 17.81 -37.53 32.15
CA GLN A 570 17.52 -38.77 32.89
C GLN A 570 18.00 -40.01 32.12
N HIS A 571 17.77 -40.07 30.81
CA HIS A 571 18.30 -41.15 29.97
C HIS A 571 19.82 -41.15 29.90
N TYR A 572 20.45 -39.98 29.84
CA TYR A 572 21.91 -39.85 29.88
C TYR A 572 22.49 -40.38 31.20
N VAL A 573 21.84 -40.16 32.34
CA VAL A 573 22.26 -40.75 33.63
C VAL A 573 22.23 -42.28 33.57
N ALA A 574 21.19 -42.87 32.98
CA ALA A 574 21.11 -44.32 32.80
C ALA A 574 22.22 -44.84 31.85
N GLU A 575 22.52 -44.11 30.77
CA GLU A 575 23.63 -44.45 29.86
C GLU A 575 25.00 -44.33 30.54
N LEU A 576 25.18 -43.35 31.42
CA LEU A 576 26.40 -43.15 32.20
C LEU A 576 26.65 -44.34 33.14
N GLU A 577 25.63 -44.75 33.89
CA GLU A 577 25.72 -45.92 34.77
C GLU A 577 25.90 -47.24 34.00
N ALA A 578 25.27 -47.38 32.82
CA ALA A 578 25.49 -48.52 31.94
C ALA A 578 26.94 -48.56 31.41
N THR A 579 27.50 -47.41 31.03
CA THR A 579 28.88 -47.28 30.57
C THR A 579 29.87 -47.60 31.70
N LYS A 580 29.58 -47.15 32.92
CA LYS A 580 30.37 -47.49 34.12
C LYS A 580 30.35 -48.99 34.41
N LYS A 581 29.19 -49.65 34.33
CA LYS A 581 29.09 -51.12 34.48
C LYS A 581 29.85 -51.86 33.39
N LEU A 582 29.76 -51.40 32.14
CA LEU A 582 30.50 -51.97 31.01
C LEU A 582 32.01 -51.87 31.25
N TYR A 583 32.48 -50.69 31.67
CA TYR A 583 33.88 -50.48 32.02
C TYR A 583 34.34 -51.44 33.12
N GLN A 584 33.58 -51.56 34.22
CA GLN A 584 33.93 -52.44 35.34
C GLN A 584 33.98 -53.92 34.96
N THR A 585 33.10 -54.37 34.06
CA THR A 585 33.00 -55.78 33.66
C THR A 585 34.10 -56.19 32.69
N GLN A 586 34.50 -55.27 31.79
CA GLN A 586 35.39 -55.58 30.66
C GLN A 586 36.76 -54.91 30.75
N LYS A 587 37.12 -54.27 31.87
CA LYS A 587 38.41 -53.56 32.02
C LYS A 587 39.64 -54.44 31.81
N ASP A 588 39.56 -55.72 32.18
CA ASP A 588 40.70 -56.63 32.17
C ASP A 588 40.93 -57.20 30.76
N ASP A 589 39.84 -57.56 30.07
CA ASP A 589 39.82 -58.03 28.69
C ASP A 589 38.69 -57.37 27.87
N PRO A 590 38.92 -56.16 27.32
CA PRO A 590 37.90 -55.44 26.56
C PRO A 590 37.75 -56.00 25.15
N PRO A 591 36.55 -55.94 24.56
CA PRO A 591 36.30 -56.40 23.21
C PRO A 591 37.07 -55.56 22.20
N LEU A 592 38.04 -56.18 21.53
CA LEU A 592 38.88 -55.53 20.52
C LEU A 592 38.30 -55.71 19.11
N ALA A 593 38.49 -54.70 18.26
CA ALA A 593 38.15 -54.82 16.83
C ALA A 593 39.11 -55.79 16.12
N ARG A 594 38.66 -56.39 15.01
CA ARG A 594 39.47 -57.31 14.21
C ARG A 594 40.81 -56.67 13.81
N ASN A 595 41.92 -57.39 13.96
CA ASN A 595 43.28 -56.93 13.67
C ASN A 595 43.74 -55.68 14.45
N MET A 596 43.13 -55.40 15.61
CA MET A 596 43.67 -54.44 16.56
C MET A 596 44.67 -55.12 17.50
N PRO A 597 45.84 -54.49 17.73
CA PRO A 597 46.78 -55.00 18.72
C PRO A 597 46.25 -54.74 20.14
N PRO A 598 46.71 -55.49 21.15
CA PRO A 598 46.09 -55.52 22.47
C PRO A 598 46.16 -54.18 23.20
N ILE A 599 47.30 -53.48 23.22
CA ILE A 599 47.41 -52.25 24.03
C ILE A 599 46.71 -51.08 23.34
N ALA A 600 46.96 -50.88 22.05
CA ALA A 600 46.29 -49.80 21.31
C ALA A 600 44.77 -50.04 21.16
N GLY A 601 44.34 -51.31 21.11
CA GLY A 601 42.93 -51.69 21.11
C GLY A 601 42.23 -51.37 22.44
N LYS A 602 42.88 -51.66 23.57
CA LYS A 602 42.41 -51.30 24.92
C LYS A 602 42.22 -49.78 25.07
N ILE A 603 43.19 -48.99 24.61
CA ILE A 603 43.10 -47.53 24.62
C ILE A 603 41.97 -47.02 23.72
N LEU A 604 41.84 -47.57 22.50
CA LEU A 604 40.77 -47.18 21.59
C LEU A 604 39.38 -47.45 22.17
N TRP A 605 39.20 -48.60 22.83
CA TRP A 605 37.94 -48.95 23.50
C TRP A 605 37.57 -47.93 24.59
N VAL A 606 38.51 -47.56 25.46
CA VAL A 606 38.29 -46.54 26.49
C VAL A 606 38.00 -45.16 25.91
N ARG A 607 38.70 -44.74 24.86
CA ARG A 607 38.42 -43.49 24.14
C ARG A 607 37.03 -43.49 23.51
N GLN A 608 36.56 -44.62 23.02
CA GLN A 608 35.20 -44.76 22.49
C GLN A 608 34.15 -44.59 23.59
N LEU A 609 34.36 -45.19 24.77
CA LEU A 609 33.49 -44.98 25.92
C LEU A 609 33.50 -43.51 26.37
N PHE A 610 34.67 -42.88 26.42
CA PHE A 610 34.82 -41.47 26.77
C PHE A 610 34.07 -40.55 25.80
N ARG A 611 34.23 -40.74 24.48
CA ARG A 611 33.52 -39.94 23.48
C ARG A 611 32.00 -40.05 23.63
N ARG A 612 31.50 -41.28 23.86
CA ARG A 612 30.08 -41.55 24.06
C ARG A 612 29.48 -40.77 25.23
N VAL A 613 30.22 -40.62 26.33
CA VAL A 613 29.73 -39.87 27.51
C VAL A 613 30.01 -38.36 27.41
N ASN A 614 31.07 -37.94 26.72
CA ASN A 614 31.47 -36.53 26.67
C ASN A 614 30.60 -35.68 25.74
N GLU A 615 30.11 -36.22 24.62
CA GLU A 615 29.31 -35.43 23.66
C GLU A 615 27.98 -34.92 24.26
N PRO A 616 27.16 -35.73 24.94
CA PRO A 616 25.91 -35.25 25.53
C PRO A 616 26.11 -34.22 26.63
N ILE A 617 27.09 -34.42 27.53
CA ILE A 617 27.34 -33.48 28.64
C ILE A 617 27.88 -32.13 28.14
N SER A 618 28.70 -32.15 27.08
CA SER A 618 29.20 -30.93 26.43
C SER A 618 28.08 -30.11 25.82
N TYR A 619 27.05 -30.77 25.27
CA TYR A 619 25.88 -30.08 24.75
C TYR A 619 25.07 -29.39 25.86
N PHE A 620 24.76 -30.12 26.95
CA PHE A 620 24.02 -29.57 28.08
C PHE A 620 24.75 -28.36 28.70
N HIS A 621 26.08 -28.42 28.83
CA HIS A 621 26.86 -27.31 29.38
C HIS A 621 26.79 -26.03 28.54
N LYS A 622 26.69 -26.15 27.22
CA LYS A 622 26.65 -24.99 26.31
C LYS A 622 25.25 -24.38 26.13
N HIS A 623 24.20 -25.18 26.24
CA HIS A 623 22.84 -24.79 25.81
C HIS A 623 21.80 -24.84 26.94
N SER A 624 22.18 -25.20 28.17
CA SER A 624 21.23 -25.39 29.25
C SER A 624 21.83 -25.13 30.64
N ASP A 625 21.09 -24.39 31.46
CA ASP A 625 21.42 -24.18 32.88
C ASP A 625 21.02 -25.36 33.78
N ILE A 626 20.45 -26.43 33.22
CA ILE A 626 19.97 -27.58 33.99
C ILE A 626 21.12 -28.26 34.76
N LEU A 627 22.37 -28.13 34.30
CA LEU A 627 23.55 -28.64 35.02
C LEU A 627 23.86 -27.87 36.32
N ALA A 628 23.30 -26.68 36.52
CA ALA A 628 23.44 -25.92 37.76
C ALA A 628 22.51 -26.41 38.88
N SER A 629 21.48 -27.21 38.53
CA SER A 629 20.55 -27.80 39.50
C SER A 629 21.26 -28.79 40.44
N PRO A 630 20.71 -29.10 41.63
CA PRO A 630 21.28 -30.11 42.51
C PRO A 630 21.36 -31.50 41.84
N GLU A 631 20.36 -31.88 41.03
CA GLU A 631 20.44 -33.12 40.25
C GLU A 631 21.53 -33.03 39.17
N GLY A 632 21.60 -31.91 38.44
CA GLY A 632 22.61 -31.67 37.41
C GLY A 632 24.04 -31.73 37.94
N LYS A 633 24.30 -31.16 39.13
CA LYS A 633 25.59 -31.25 39.82
C LYS A 633 25.97 -32.70 40.15
N ALA A 634 25.01 -33.53 40.56
CA ALA A 634 25.26 -34.95 40.82
C ALA A 634 25.64 -35.70 39.53
N VAL A 635 25.00 -35.38 38.40
CA VAL A 635 25.36 -35.94 37.08
C VAL A 635 26.78 -35.52 36.68
N VAL A 636 27.13 -34.24 36.83
CA VAL A 636 28.49 -33.72 36.54
C VAL A 636 29.53 -34.42 37.40
N GLN A 637 29.26 -34.63 38.69
CA GLN A 637 30.17 -35.38 39.57
C GLN A 637 30.36 -36.83 39.11
N SER A 638 29.28 -37.53 38.75
CA SER A 638 29.36 -38.91 38.25
C SER A 638 30.13 -38.99 36.93
N TYR A 639 29.88 -38.04 36.03
CA TYR A 639 30.62 -37.91 34.77
C TYR A 639 32.10 -37.67 35.01
N ASN A 640 32.48 -36.70 35.85
CA ASN A 640 33.88 -36.38 36.14
C ASN A 640 34.63 -37.58 36.76
N LYS A 641 33.97 -38.35 37.65
CA LYS A 641 34.54 -39.58 38.21
C LYS A 641 34.79 -40.62 37.13
N LEU A 642 33.83 -40.86 36.25
CA LEU A 642 34.00 -41.83 35.16
C LEU A 642 35.06 -41.35 34.15
N ALA A 643 35.03 -40.08 33.76
CA ALA A 643 36.00 -39.46 32.87
C ALA A 643 37.43 -39.59 33.42
N TYR A 644 37.64 -39.31 34.71
CA TYR A 644 38.93 -39.47 35.37
C TYR A 644 39.44 -40.91 35.26
N VAL A 645 38.60 -41.89 35.59
CA VAL A 645 38.96 -43.31 35.54
C VAL A 645 39.29 -43.78 34.11
N LEU A 646 38.55 -43.29 33.10
CA LEU A 646 38.82 -43.62 31.70
C LEU A 646 40.15 -43.01 31.23
N VAL A 647 40.45 -41.75 31.59
CA VAL A 647 41.73 -41.11 31.24
C VAL A 647 42.89 -41.78 31.98
N GLU A 648 42.71 -42.12 33.25
CA GLU A 648 43.71 -42.85 34.04
C GLU A 648 44.04 -44.20 33.39
N PHE A 649 43.04 -44.95 32.91
CA PHE A 649 43.26 -46.19 32.16
C PHE A 649 44.12 -45.95 30.92
N GLU A 650 43.81 -44.93 30.12
CA GLU A 650 44.62 -44.59 28.93
C GLU A 650 46.08 -44.30 29.29
N VAL A 651 46.31 -43.48 30.32
CA VAL A 651 47.66 -43.09 30.78
C VAL A 651 48.44 -44.29 31.32
N VAL A 652 47.81 -45.16 32.12
CA VAL A 652 48.47 -46.34 32.69
C VAL A 652 48.91 -47.32 31.58
N TYR A 653 48.03 -47.63 30.63
CA TYR A 653 48.35 -48.55 29.54
C TYR A 653 49.36 -47.95 28.55
N HIS A 654 49.28 -46.65 28.26
CA HIS A 654 50.29 -45.96 27.44
C HIS A 654 51.66 -45.95 28.11
N ASN A 655 51.74 -45.64 29.41
CA ASN A 655 53.00 -45.67 30.15
C ASN A 655 53.59 -47.07 30.28
N ALA A 656 52.75 -48.09 30.46
CA ALA A 656 53.18 -49.49 30.47
C ALA A 656 53.82 -49.86 29.13
N TRP A 657 53.16 -49.52 28.02
CA TRP A 657 53.68 -49.72 26.67
C TRP A 657 54.99 -48.98 26.40
N MET A 658 55.11 -47.72 26.83
CA MET A 658 56.35 -46.94 26.71
C MET A 658 57.52 -47.63 27.42
N LYS A 659 57.28 -48.22 28.60
CA LYS A 659 58.29 -48.99 29.35
C LYS A 659 58.65 -50.30 28.66
N GLU A 660 57.66 -51.04 28.16
CA GLU A 660 57.88 -52.29 27.41
C GLU A 660 58.69 -52.04 26.14
N ILE A 661 58.39 -50.99 25.38
CA ILE A 661 59.14 -50.63 24.18
C ILE A 661 60.59 -50.28 24.48
N SER A 662 60.83 -49.61 25.61
CA SER A 662 62.19 -49.27 26.04
C SER A 662 63.04 -50.53 26.33
N GLN A 663 62.39 -51.66 26.63
CA GLN A 663 63.03 -52.97 26.86
C GLN A 663 63.20 -53.82 25.59
N LEU A 664 62.67 -53.39 24.44
CA LEU A 664 62.79 -54.11 23.16
C LEU A 664 64.22 -54.27 22.63
N GLN A 665 65.21 -53.60 23.24
CA GLN A 665 66.62 -53.83 22.91
C GLN A 665 67.05 -55.29 23.17
N TYR A 666 66.48 -55.96 24.18
CA TYR A 666 66.84 -57.34 24.52
C TYR A 666 66.39 -58.36 23.46
N PRO A 667 65.12 -58.38 23.00
CA PRO A 667 64.68 -59.24 21.88
C PRO A 667 65.46 -59.01 20.58
N LEU A 668 65.78 -57.75 20.26
CA LEU A 668 66.49 -57.38 19.02
C LEU A 668 67.98 -57.79 19.01
N GLN A 669 68.56 -58.10 20.17
CA GLN A 669 69.93 -58.60 20.31
C GLN A 669 70.02 -60.14 20.26
N SER A 670 68.88 -60.83 20.18
CA SER A 670 68.85 -62.28 20.08
C SER A 670 69.36 -62.78 18.71
N THR A 671 69.88 -64.00 18.69
CA THR A 671 70.40 -64.60 17.44
C THR A 671 69.25 -64.91 16.48
N ILE A 672 69.42 -64.56 15.20
CA ILE A 672 68.39 -64.69 14.15
C ILE A 672 68.07 -66.16 13.83
N PHE A 673 69.01 -67.07 14.06
CA PHE A 673 68.83 -68.51 13.85
C PHE A 673 68.96 -69.27 15.16
N VAL A 674 67.91 -70.01 15.52
CA VAL A 674 67.89 -70.86 16.71
C VAL A 674 67.62 -72.30 16.29
N ARG A 675 68.30 -73.27 16.91
CA ARG A 675 68.01 -74.69 16.70
C ARG A 675 66.82 -75.10 17.55
N HIS A 676 65.81 -75.71 16.92
CA HIS A 676 64.64 -76.19 17.63
C HIS A 676 65.03 -77.27 18.67
N PRO A 677 64.60 -77.16 19.94
CA PRO A 677 65.11 -77.98 21.05
C PRO A 677 64.85 -79.49 20.89
N LYS A 678 63.83 -79.89 20.12
CA LYS A 678 63.51 -81.30 19.85
C LYS A 678 63.94 -81.82 18.48
N THR A 679 63.99 -80.96 17.46
CA THR A 679 64.19 -81.39 16.06
C THR A 679 65.54 -80.99 15.49
N LYS A 680 66.32 -80.18 16.21
CA LYS A 680 67.63 -79.63 15.82
C LYS A 680 67.67 -78.87 14.49
N LYS A 681 66.53 -78.67 13.81
CA LYS A 681 66.41 -77.84 12.61
C LYS A 681 66.62 -76.37 12.96
N LEU A 682 67.25 -75.63 12.05
CA LEU A 682 67.39 -74.18 12.14
C LEU A 682 66.02 -73.54 11.89
N LEU A 683 65.58 -72.67 12.80
CA LEU A 683 64.39 -71.83 12.66
C LEU A 683 64.81 -70.37 12.70
N VAL A 684 64.09 -69.54 11.95
CA VAL A 684 64.20 -68.08 12.04
C VAL A 684 63.56 -67.64 13.35
N ASN A 685 64.38 -67.10 14.24
CA ASN A 685 63.96 -66.55 15.52
C ASN A 685 63.41 -65.13 15.32
N PHE A 686 62.26 -65.03 14.65
CA PHE A 686 61.54 -63.78 14.50
C PHE A 686 60.44 -63.71 15.55
N ASP A 687 60.65 -62.91 16.60
CA ASP A 687 59.68 -62.74 17.67
C ASP A 687 58.39 -62.07 17.13
N PRO A 688 57.21 -62.71 17.25
CA PRO A 688 55.93 -62.13 16.87
C PRO A 688 55.65 -60.76 17.51
N GLN A 689 56.22 -60.49 18.69
CA GLN A 689 56.11 -59.20 19.39
C GLN A 689 56.61 -58.04 18.54
N ILE A 690 57.56 -58.24 17.61
CA ILE A 690 58.07 -57.17 16.75
C ILE A 690 56.98 -56.66 15.79
N LEU A 691 56.19 -57.56 15.20
CA LEU A 691 55.10 -57.17 14.29
C LEU A 691 53.93 -56.55 15.06
N GLU A 692 53.68 -57.02 16.26
CA GLU A 692 52.70 -56.47 17.19
C GLU A 692 53.07 -55.03 17.58
N VAL A 693 54.30 -54.79 18.03
CA VAL A 693 54.82 -53.46 18.35
C VAL A 693 54.76 -52.53 17.14
N VAL A 694 55.10 -52.99 15.94
CA VAL A 694 54.95 -52.16 14.72
C VAL A 694 53.50 -51.76 14.50
N ARG A 695 52.55 -52.69 14.70
CA ARG A 695 51.13 -52.41 14.58
C ARG A 695 50.65 -51.45 15.67
N GLU A 696 51.10 -51.62 16.91
CA GLU A 696 50.80 -50.72 18.03
C GLU A 696 51.35 -49.34 17.78
N THR A 697 52.61 -49.22 17.36
CA THR A 697 53.26 -47.94 17.02
C THR A 697 52.44 -47.18 15.98
N LYS A 698 51.99 -47.84 14.91
CA LYS A 698 51.12 -47.21 13.90
C LYS A 698 49.78 -46.78 14.46
N CYS A 699 49.18 -47.56 15.35
CA CYS A 699 47.92 -47.22 16.01
C CYS A 699 48.11 -46.05 16.99
N MET A 700 49.15 -46.03 17.81
CA MET A 700 49.46 -44.95 18.76
C MET A 700 49.71 -43.61 18.05
N ILE A 701 50.46 -43.63 16.93
CA ILE A 701 50.64 -42.44 16.09
C ILE A 701 49.30 -41.92 15.56
N LYS A 702 48.43 -42.82 15.05
CA LYS A 702 47.09 -42.45 14.58
C LYS A 702 46.18 -41.93 15.70
N LEU A 703 46.40 -42.40 16.93
CA LEU A 703 45.72 -41.93 18.12
C LEU A 703 46.30 -40.60 18.64
N GLY A 704 47.39 -40.08 18.05
CA GLY A 704 48.03 -38.83 18.47
C GLY A 704 48.73 -38.93 19.82
N LEU A 705 49.14 -40.13 20.23
CA LEU A 705 49.90 -40.37 21.46
C LEU A 705 51.40 -40.27 21.20
N GLU A 706 52.16 -39.95 22.25
CA GLU A 706 53.63 -39.93 22.18
C GLU A 706 54.19 -41.34 21.96
N VAL A 707 55.22 -41.45 21.14
CA VAL A 707 55.81 -42.72 20.73
C VAL A 707 57.33 -42.63 20.79
N PRO A 708 58.05 -43.63 21.34
CA PRO A 708 59.51 -43.60 21.40
C PRO A 708 60.15 -43.68 20.01
N GLU A 709 61.25 -42.96 19.80
CA GLU A 709 61.97 -42.97 18.51
C GLU A 709 62.39 -44.37 18.05
N GLN A 710 62.71 -45.26 18.99
CA GLN A 710 63.07 -46.65 18.65
C GLN A 710 61.92 -47.38 17.95
N ALA A 711 60.69 -47.21 18.44
CA ALA A 711 59.50 -47.83 17.86
C ALA A 711 59.18 -47.27 16.47
N VAL A 712 59.36 -45.96 16.29
CA VAL A 712 59.20 -45.30 14.97
C VAL A 712 60.19 -45.87 13.95
N LYS A 713 61.47 -46.02 14.33
CA LYS A 713 62.51 -46.60 13.47
C LYS A 713 62.16 -48.04 13.05
N ILE A 714 61.68 -48.87 13.98
CA ILE A 714 61.25 -50.25 13.69
C ILE A 714 60.03 -50.26 12.75
N ALA A 715 59.07 -49.35 12.94
CA ALA A 715 57.89 -49.24 12.07
C ALA A 715 58.23 -48.80 10.64
N VAL A 716 59.26 -47.98 10.45
CA VAL A 716 59.75 -47.57 9.11
C VAL A 716 60.42 -48.74 8.38
N ILE A 717 61.09 -49.64 9.11
CA ILE A 717 61.83 -50.78 8.54
C ILE A 717 60.92 -52.02 8.35
N GLU A 718 59.64 -51.95 8.70
CA GLU A 718 58.68 -53.07 8.64
C GLU A 718 58.69 -53.82 7.30
N SER A 719 58.72 -53.11 6.15
CA SER A 719 58.72 -53.74 4.83
C SER A 719 59.96 -54.60 4.59
N LYS A 720 61.12 -54.11 5.04
CA LYS A 720 62.39 -54.85 5.00
C LYS A 720 62.38 -56.01 6.00
N LEU A 721 61.84 -55.83 7.20
CA LEU A 721 61.72 -56.91 8.20
C LEU A 721 60.84 -58.06 7.70
N LYS A 722 59.68 -57.75 7.10
CA LYS A 722 58.79 -58.77 6.52
C LYS A 722 59.43 -59.47 5.32
N SER A 723 60.09 -58.72 4.45
CA SER A 723 60.82 -59.28 3.30
C SER A 723 61.95 -60.19 3.74
N ASN A 724 62.75 -59.77 4.72
CA ASN A 724 63.87 -60.56 5.24
C ASN A 724 63.38 -61.82 5.95
N LYS A 725 62.29 -61.74 6.72
CA LYS A 725 61.64 -62.92 7.33
C LYS A 725 61.24 -63.93 6.25
N LEU A 726 60.52 -63.50 5.22
CA LEU A 726 60.07 -64.35 4.10
C LEU A 726 61.23 -64.94 3.28
N GLN A 727 62.40 -64.32 3.29
CA GLN A 727 63.60 -64.84 2.61
C GLN A 727 64.41 -65.81 3.47
N LEU A 728 64.26 -65.74 4.80
CA LEU A 728 64.97 -66.58 5.78
C LEU A 728 64.15 -67.81 6.19
N GLU A 729 62.81 -67.72 6.14
CA GLU A 729 61.84 -68.84 6.26
C GLU A 729 61.76 -69.64 4.97
#